data_AF-A0A1G3A482-F1
#
_entry.id   AF-A0A1G3A482-F1
#
_cell.length_a   1.000
_cell.length_b   1.000
_cell.length_c   1.000
_cell.angle_alpha   90.00
_cell.angle_beta   90.00
_cell.angle_gamma   90.00
#
_symmetry.space_group_name_H-M   'P 1'
#
loop_
_entity.id
_entity.type
_entity.pdbx_description
1 polymer ?
#
loop_
_entity_poly.entity_id
_entity_poly.type
_entity_poly.pdbx_seq_one_letter_code
_entity_poly.pdbx_strand_id
1 'polypeptide(L)'
;MKKLLTLGVIAFVLLFAAQPAPAVCIYFTGNEYVCDNESDTLTGVADKARRYNTDTKRHLLKVSGVWQPISDIGDQTIKNKYLAYLLSTGLIWGGQLSINADTTKFDLSAGGGLKVDSHTDPQNPTITVVEWATQTGVTDLYRTTCDETQIHIDGSGDIVQVGGDVYIDDPDRKDYIHIGGVGHPDHTEITYVLNEPVYLPNAFLQLYDFLYSFGAFNITGNEYSPNGATLQINRSAGKVFDVGANISYSTKSPNILVSTSVTATEFYYSWTDGSGEWQYSDPPATSIDPEYYDTLTGLAAVPAGKWTIQTITFYANGDFTDIQYGQTYYDSLAAAESAINLGYVLDPYLAYDVFRCWLIVKQGTTALNDPAYAKFINKKGFAGAGGGGGGAGGGEVNTASNVGTAGVGFFDAKVAVDLQLKNAEAASNKISITDYPANKTVRFDVNEANLTTNANKIQGKDFPALGVGDDEKYPKYDHDTGAFIMSTVTGGSGDSISVNGTAAADADLDDATPAAPANSINVKWQKDALTPNNVSAYTPYAAPLTVATGNLTVVDASTTAKGAVELATDGESAGGLATQSNDGRLSNARTPTNHDDAYHTTSYSGVGTCTNQFPRTLNDSASPTCASVADADISGTIAGTKTLAAGAFADSTAYQLGKATPTAVTLNVGHNGTSALVNTLNIAAHTHSSTAGAGGQVAVADTTGTLAVGRGGSGLTTVAADQIYLGTAADTFTAKSIPDCDGATTAKLLYDTTTHAFSCGTDQTSAGGGGKAMFHLVSSAALAADAYCALSGYDVCSTSSTASRNQTRVPFSGTLKNLYAWFDAAQASGDSCTFTVRTGTCRSTLTNTSITCNISTSPYFECSDTTNTASVTAGQCVQIFFDEISGTCSGFALAVVEIDPS
;
A
#
# COMPACT_ATOMS: atom_id res chain seq x y z
N MET A 1 -62.18 3.94 -43.81
CA MET A 1 -61.81 3.27 -42.54
C MET A 1 -61.35 4.30 -41.51
N LYS A 2 -62.25 5.21 -41.16
CA LYS A 2 -62.13 6.21 -40.07
C LYS A 2 -63.25 5.86 -39.10
N LYS A 3 -62.96 5.02 -38.10
CA LYS A 3 -63.79 4.64 -36.94
C LYS A 3 -63.23 3.30 -36.42
N LEU A 4 -62.10 3.31 -35.73
CA LEU A 4 -61.73 2.25 -34.77
C LEU A 4 -60.51 2.59 -33.90
N LEU A 5 -60.34 3.87 -33.51
CA LEU A 5 -59.26 4.27 -32.58
C LEU A 5 -59.77 5.32 -31.58
N THR A 6 -60.87 5.00 -30.90
CA THR A 6 -61.47 5.89 -29.90
C THR A 6 -62.08 5.08 -28.75
N LEU A 7 -61.41 4.00 -28.31
CA LEU A 7 -61.92 3.12 -27.25
C LEU A 7 -60.84 2.54 -26.30
N GLY A 8 -59.62 3.08 -26.31
CA GLY A 8 -58.49 2.55 -25.51
C GLY A 8 -57.96 3.46 -24.40
N VAL A 9 -58.67 4.52 -24.00
CA VAL A 9 -58.22 5.44 -22.94
C VAL A 9 -59.32 5.69 -21.88
N ILE A 10 -60.35 4.85 -21.84
CA ILE A 10 -61.43 4.92 -20.83
C ILE A 10 -61.40 3.63 -20.00
N ALA A 11 -60.31 3.37 -19.29
CA ALA A 11 -60.25 2.33 -18.26
C ALA A 11 -59.01 2.48 -17.35
N PHE A 12 -58.69 3.67 -16.84
CA PHE A 12 -57.82 3.78 -15.64
C PHE A 12 -57.91 5.14 -14.94
N VAL A 13 -59.11 5.69 -14.74
CA VAL A 13 -59.34 6.74 -13.72
C VAL A 13 -60.72 6.52 -13.10
N LEU A 14 -60.86 5.44 -12.35
CA LEU A 14 -61.96 5.20 -11.42
C LEU A 14 -61.38 4.50 -10.21
N LEU A 15 -60.86 5.27 -9.25
CA LEU A 15 -61.04 5.01 -7.82
C LEU A 15 -60.53 6.21 -7.01
N PHE A 16 -61.44 6.76 -6.18
CA PHE A 16 -61.26 7.78 -5.13
C PHE A 16 -60.99 9.24 -5.54
N ALA A 17 -62.07 10.02 -5.68
CA ALA A 17 -62.33 11.19 -4.83
C ALA A 17 -63.77 11.69 -5.07
N ALA A 18 -64.49 11.97 -3.99
CA ALA A 18 -65.81 12.59 -4.03
C ALA A 18 -65.75 13.97 -4.72
N GLN A 19 -66.74 14.27 -5.58
CA GLN A 19 -66.89 15.59 -6.20
C GLN A 19 -67.27 16.67 -5.16
N PRO A 20 -66.84 17.93 -5.35
CA PRO A 20 -67.69 19.08 -5.12
C PRO A 20 -68.20 19.68 -6.45
N ALA A 21 -69.29 20.42 -6.33
CA ALA A 21 -70.20 21.00 -7.33
C ALA A 21 -69.56 21.72 -8.56
N PRO A 22 -70.31 21.91 -9.66
CA PRO A 22 -69.77 22.52 -10.89
C PRO A 22 -69.52 24.02 -10.70
N ALA A 23 -68.28 24.46 -10.95
CA ALA A 23 -67.93 25.89 -11.00
C ALA A 23 -68.65 26.57 -12.18
N VAL A 24 -69.43 27.61 -11.88
CA VAL A 24 -70.08 28.48 -12.86
C VAL A 24 -69.02 29.40 -13.48
N CYS A 25 -68.80 29.30 -14.79
CA CYS A 25 -67.94 30.23 -15.54
C CYS A 25 -68.76 31.48 -15.92
N ILE A 26 -68.29 32.68 -15.57
CA ILE A 26 -68.99 33.93 -15.90
C ILE A 26 -68.11 34.82 -16.82
N TYR A 27 -68.68 35.14 -17.99
CA TYR A 27 -68.28 36.10 -19.03
C TYR A 27 -67.16 35.78 -20.04
N PHE A 28 -67.51 36.03 -21.32
CA PHE A 28 -66.66 36.00 -22.52
C PHE A 28 -66.48 37.42 -23.06
N THR A 29 -65.24 37.86 -23.24
CA THR A 29 -64.90 38.90 -24.25
C THR A 29 -63.57 38.55 -24.88
N GLY A 30 -63.60 37.86 -26.03
CA GLY A 30 -62.41 37.43 -26.80
C GLY A 30 -61.61 36.32 -26.13
N ASN A 31 -61.20 35.29 -26.89
CA ASN A 31 -60.29 34.15 -26.63
C ASN A 31 -59.84 33.73 -25.19
N GLU A 32 -60.58 34.07 -24.12
CA GLU A 32 -60.19 33.95 -22.72
C GLU A 32 -61.31 33.39 -21.84
N TYR A 33 -60.90 32.62 -20.82
CA TYR A 33 -61.76 32.02 -19.81
C TYR A 33 -61.24 32.38 -18.41
N VAL A 34 -62.13 32.79 -17.51
CA VAL A 34 -61.87 33.04 -16.09
C VAL A 34 -62.88 32.25 -15.26
N CYS A 35 -62.40 31.43 -14.33
CA CYS A 35 -63.25 30.70 -13.38
C CYS A 35 -63.03 31.29 -11.98
N ASP A 36 -64.10 31.72 -11.32
CA ASP A 36 -64.08 32.11 -9.91
C ASP A 36 -64.70 31.00 -9.07
N ASN A 37 -64.07 30.65 -7.94
CA ASN A 37 -64.62 29.63 -7.04
C ASN A 37 -65.59 30.33 -6.08
N GLU A 38 -66.89 30.03 -6.21
CA GLU A 38 -67.90 30.42 -5.22
C GLU A 38 -67.64 29.74 -3.87
N SER A 39 -67.07 30.47 -2.91
CA SER A 39 -67.26 30.25 -1.47
C SER A 39 -66.65 31.42 -0.67
N ASP A 40 -67.54 32.15 -0.01
CA ASP A 40 -67.37 33.07 1.14
C ASP A 40 -66.55 34.37 1.00
N THR A 41 -67.33 35.47 0.95
CA THR A 41 -67.06 36.81 1.51
C THR A 41 -65.65 37.36 1.35
N LEU A 42 -65.35 37.88 0.15
CA LEU A 42 -64.19 38.73 -0.12
C LEU A 42 -64.49 40.20 0.18
N THR A 43 -64.27 40.61 1.43
CA THR A 43 -63.76 41.96 1.70
C THR A 43 -62.27 41.84 1.97
N GLY A 44 -61.46 41.92 0.91
CA GLY A 44 -60.01 42.05 1.00
C GLY A 44 -59.20 41.01 0.21
N VAL A 45 -58.43 41.51 -0.76
CA VAL A 45 -57.31 40.89 -1.50
C VAL A 45 -57.67 39.99 -2.70
N ALA A 46 -57.39 40.52 -3.89
CA ALA A 46 -57.71 40.02 -5.23
C ALA A 46 -56.69 38.98 -5.81
N ASP A 47 -56.28 37.98 -5.02
CA ASP A 47 -55.07 37.18 -5.29
C ASP A 47 -55.26 35.66 -5.51
N LYS A 48 -56.38 35.24 -6.13
CA LYS A 48 -56.60 33.80 -6.46
C LYS A 48 -57.28 33.51 -7.81
N ALA A 49 -57.42 34.51 -8.69
CA ALA A 49 -57.99 34.29 -10.02
C ALA A 49 -57.03 33.48 -10.92
N ARG A 50 -57.57 32.50 -11.68
CA ARG A 50 -56.81 31.71 -12.68
C ARG A 50 -57.25 32.09 -14.09
N ARG A 51 -56.28 32.16 -15.02
CA ARG A 51 -56.50 32.48 -16.44
C ARG A 51 -55.75 31.49 -17.32
N TYR A 52 -56.30 31.09 -18.46
CA TYR A 52 -55.57 30.39 -19.50
C TYR A 52 -55.27 31.36 -20.65
N ASN A 53 -54.00 31.56 -20.95
CA ASN A 53 -53.58 32.39 -22.08
C ASN A 53 -53.49 31.50 -23.33
N THR A 54 -54.38 31.74 -24.30
CA THR A 54 -54.51 30.94 -25.51
C THR A 54 -53.41 31.18 -26.54
N ASP A 55 -52.81 32.38 -26.56
CA ASP A 55 -51.70 32.73 -27.45
C ASP A 55 -50.38 32.06 -27.02
N THR A 56 -50.16 31.92 -25.71
CA THR A 56 -48.96 31.27 -25.14
C THR A 56 -49.20 29.85 -24.66
N LYS A 57 -50.45 29.38 -24.67
CA LYS A 57 -50.93 28.09 -24.16
C LYS A 57 -50.56 27.80 -22.70
N ARG A 58 -50.56 28.81 -21.82
CA ARG A 58 -50.14 28.68 -20.41
C ARG A 58 -51.23 29.08 -19.42
N HIS A 59 -51.26 28.40 -18.27
CA HIS A 59 -52.09 28.79 -17.12
C HIS A 59 -51.36 29.87 -16.30
N LEU A 60 -52.08 30.92 -15.92
CA LEU A 60 -51.59 32.06 -15.16
C LEU A 60 -52.37 32.18 -13.84
N LEU A 61 -51.69 32.58 -12.77
CA LEU A 61 -52.26 32.91 -11.45
C LEU A 61 -52.04 34.41 -11.17
N LYS A 62 -53.03 35.08 -10.59
CA LYS A 62 -52.90 36.47 -10.19
C LYS A 62 -52.29 36.57 -8.79
N VAL A 63 -51.10 37.16 -8.69
CA VAL A 63 -50.35 37.38 -7.45
C VAL A 63 -50.01 38.86 -7.34
N SER A 64 -50.40 39.49 -6.23
CA SER A 64 -50.33 40.92 -5.96
C SER A 64 -50.87 41.79 -7.11
N GLY A 65 -51.98 41.36 -7.70
CA GLY A 65 -52.63 42.09 -8.80
C GLY A 65 -51.98 41.90 -10.18
N VAL A 66 -50.86 41.18 -10.29
CA VAL A 66 -50.14 40.89 -11.55
C VAL A 66 -50.38 39.44 -11.98
N TRP A 67 -50.61 39.22 -13.28
CA TRP A 67 -50.73 37.87 -13.83
C TRP A 67 -49.35 37.25 -14.01
N GLN A 68 -49.09 36.14 -13.32
CA GLN A 68 -47.84 35.40 -13.39
C GLN A 68 -48.09 33.99 -13.93
N PRO A 69 -47.17 33.41 -14.71
CA PRO A 69 -47.27 32.01 -15.13
C PRO A 69 -47.30 31.07 -13.93
N ILE A 70 -48.23 30.12 -13.91
CA ILE A 70 -48.14 28.98 -13.00
C ILE A 70 -46.97 28.15 -13.52
N SER A 71 -45.85 28.31 -12.86
CA SER A 71 -44.66 27.56 -13.18
C SER A 71 -44.72 26.26 -12.40
N ASP A 72 -44.86 25.11 -13.07
CA ASP A 72 -44.74 23.75 -12.48
C ASP A 72 -43.29 23.46 -12.01
N ILE A 73 -42.59 24.45 -11.46
CA ILE A 73 -41.15 24.46 -11.21
C ILE A 73 -40.75 23.61 -9.99
N GLY A 74 -41.69 23.20 -9.13
CA GLY A 74 -41.36 22.31 -8.02
C GLY A 74 -41.10 20.87 -8.45
N ASP A 75 -42.08 20.25 -9.12
CA ASP A 75 -42.10 18.80 -9.36
C ASP A 75 -41.44 18.41 -10.70
N GLN A 76 -41.57 19.24 -11.75
CA GLN A 76 -40.92 18.99 -13.04
C GLN A 76 -39.40 19.18 -12.98
N THR A 77 -38.92 20.18 -12.24
CA THR A 77 -37.47 20.43 -12.10
C THR A 77 -36.80 19.30 -11.32
N ILE A 78 -37.46 18.75 -10.31
CA ILE A 78 -36.95 17.59 -9.55
C ILE A 78 -37.00 16.31 -10.41
N LYS A 79 -38.10 16.05 -11.13
CA LYS A 79 -38.22 14.91 -12.06
C LYS A 79 -37.19 14.95 -13.18
N ASN A 80 -36.90 16.13 -13.73
CA ASN A 80 -35.90 16.30 -14.78
C ASN A 80 -34.47 16.06 -14.26
N LYS A 81 -34.17 16.43 -13.00
CA LYS A 81 -32.87 16.14 -12.38
C LYS A 81 -32.63 14.64 -12.23
N TYR A 82 -33.62 13.89 -11.72
CA TYR A 82 -33.47 12.45 -11.55
C TYR A 82 -33.43 11.69 -12.88
N LEU A 83 -34.15 12.16 -13.90
CA LEU A 83 -34.09 11.60 -15.25
C LEU A 83 -32.72 11.81 -15.90
N ALA A 84 -32.05 12.95 -15.63
CA ALA A 84 -30.72 13.22 -16.16
C ALA A 84 -29.66 12.21 -15.72
N TYR A 85 -29.74 11.65 -14.51
CA TYR A 85 -28.81 10.59 -14.07
C TYR A 85 -29.00 9.25 -14.76
N LEU A 86 -30.16 9.03 -15.40
CA LEU A 86 -30.46 7.80 -16.13
C LEU A 86 -30.05 7.89 -17.60
N LEU A 87 -29.62 9.05 -18.06
CA LEU A 87 -29.20 9.30 -19.44
C LEU A 87 -27.66 9.28 -19.54
N SER A 88 -27.15 9.10 -20.74
CA SER A 88 -25.73 9.11 -21.05
C SER A 88 -25.45 10.00 -22.25
N THR A 89 -24.19 10.43 -22.42
CA THR A 89 -23.74 11.11 -23.64
C THR A 89 -23.77 10.11 -24.81
N GLY A 90 -24.27 10.54 -25.97
CA GLY A 90 -24.34 9.67 -27.15
C GLY A 90 -25.28 10.17 -28.25
N LEU A 91 -25.28 9.42 -29.35
CA LEU A 91 -26.02 9.69 -30.58
C LEU A 91 -27.49 9.20 -30.46
N ILE A 92 -28.43 9.97 -31.01
CA ILE A 92 -29.84 9.58 -31.14
C ILE A 92 -30.19 9.25 -32.59
N TRP A 93 -29.73 10.06 -33.55
CA TRP A 93 -30.04 9.88 -34.96
C TRP A 93 -28.96 10.54 -35.86
N GLY A 94 -28.83 10.06 -37.10
CA GLY A 94 -27.92 10.64 -38.09
C GLY A 94 -26.44 10.36 -37.81
N GLY A 95 -25.55 11.30 -38.13
CA GLY A 95 -24.13 11.22 -37.77
C GLY A 95 -23.36 10.10 -38.49
N GLN A 96 -23.61 9.88 -39.77
CA GLN A 96 -22.98 8.82 -40.54
C GLN A 96 -21.68 9.31 -41.20
N LEU A 97 -20.58 8.59 -40.97
CA LEU A 97 -19.29 8.78 -41.61
C LEU A 97 -19.24 8.12 -42.99
N SER A 98 -18.59 8.79 -43.93
CA SER A 98 -18.29 8.28 -45.27
C SER A 98 -17.00 8.88 -45.82
N ILE A 99 -16.35 8.16 -46.74
CA ILE A 99 -15.15 8.65 -47.44
C ILE A 99 -15.58 9.70 -48.47
N ASN A 100 -14.95 10.86 -48.47
CA ASN A 100 -15.24 11.91 -49.45
C ASN A 100 -14.70 11.52 -50.84
N ALA A 101 -15.14 12.24 -51.88
CA ALA A 101 -14.56 12.09 -53.22
C ALA A 101 -13.03 12.33 -53.25
N ASP A 102 -12.53 13.22 -52.38
CA ASP A 102 -11.12 13.34 -52.04
C ASP A 102 -10.80 12.35 -50.90
N THR A 103 -10.07 11.26 -51.21
CA THR A 103 -9.78 10.18 -50.25
C THR A 103 -8.89 10.60 -49.08
N THR A 104 -8.42 11.84 -49.07
CA THR A 104 -7.71 12.44 -47.93
C THR A 104 -8.65 13.06 -46.88
N LYS A 105 -9.97 12.99 -47.13
CA LYS A 105 -11.03 13.66 -46.37
C LYS A 105 -12.22 12.75 -46.14
N PHE A 106 -13.04 13.10 -45.16
CA PHE A 106 -14.28 12.41 -44.85
C PHE A 106 -15.48 13.37 -44.81
N ASP A 107 -16.68 12.79 -44.93
CA ASP A 107 -17.95 13.47 -44.79
C ASP A 107 -18.70 12.92 -43.57
N LEU A 108 -19.41 13.79 -42.87
CA LEU A 108 -20.30 13.46 -41.74
C LEU A 108 -21.72 13.96 -42.03
N SER A 109 -22.70 13.05 -42.05
CA SER A 109 -24.09 13.43 -42.25
C SER A 109 -24.66 14.22 -41.06
N ALA A 110 -25.73 14.99 -41.30
CA ALA A 110 -26.44 15.68 -40.22
C ALA A 110 -26.92 14.70 -39.15
N GLY A 111 -26.94 15.13 -37.90
CA GLY A 111 -27.30 14.26 -36.79
C GLY A 111 -27.63 15.03 -35.51
N GLY A 112 -28.04 14.28 -34.50
CA GLY A 112 -28.31 14.81 -33.19
C GLY A 112 -28.16 13.78 -32.08
N GLY A 113 -27.78 14.26 -30.90
CA GLY A 113 -27.55 13.46 -29.72
C GLY A 113 -27.67 14.26 -28.43
N LEU A 114 -27.26 13.66 -27.33
CA LEU A 114 -27.22 14.29 -26.01
C LEU A 114 -25.79 14.32 -25.50
N LYS A 115 -25.41 15.44 -24.88
CA LYS A 115 -24.28 15.51 -23.95
C LYS A 115 -24.83 15.64 -22.54
N VAL A 116 -24.49 14.67 -21.68
CA VAL A 116 -24.94 14.62 -20.29
C VAL A 116 -23.75 14.86 -19.36
N ASP A 117 -23.75 15.97 -18.64
CA ASP A 117 -22.78 16.24 -17.58
C ASP A 117 -23.45 16.03 -16.23
N SER A 118 -23.12 14.89 -15.61
CA SER A 118 -23.56 14.54 -14.26
C SER A 118 -22.44 14.62 -13.22
N HIS A 119 -21.28 15.17 -13.56
CA HIS A 119 -20.07 15.10 -12.72
C HIS A 119 -19.51 16.47 -12.32
N THR A 120 -19.68 17.52 -13.12
CA THR A 120 -19.22 18.88 -12.77
C THR A 120 -20.01 19.48 -11.60
N ASP A 121 -21.34 19.32 -11.60
CA ASP A 121 -22.21 19.59 -10.46
C ASP A 121 -23.15 18.38 -10.23
N PRO A 122 -22.72 17.41 -9.39
CA PRO A 122 -23.51 16.23 -9.12
C PRO A 122 -24.83 16.48 -8.40
N GLN A 123 -25.17 17.72 -7.99
CA GLN A 123 -26.49 18.06 -7.43
C GLN A 123 -27.43 18.66 -8.49
N ASN A 124 -26.87 19.10 -9.62
CA ASN A 124 -27.60 19.71 -10.73
C ASN A 124 -27.04 19.21 -12.07
N PRO A 125 -27.26 17.92 -12.42
CA PRO A 125 -26.81 17.38 -13.70
C PRO A 125 -27.43 18.14 -14.87
N THR A 126 -26.66 18.33 -15.94
CA THR A 126 -27.11 19.06 -17.13
C THR A 126 -27.23 18.13 -18.33
N ILE A 127 -28.29 18.33 -19.12
CA ILE A 127 -28.50 17.65 -20.39
C ILE A 127 -28.45 18.72 -21.48
N THR A 128 -27.52 18.57 -22.41
CA THR A 128 -27.40 19.44 -23.59
C THR A 128 -27.84 18.64 -24.80
N VAL A 129 -28.86 19.12 -25.51
CA VAL A 129 -29.23 18.60 -26.82
C VAL A 129 -28.26 19.20 -27.83
N VAL A 130 -27.59 18.35 -28.59
CA VAL A 130 -26.62 18.76 -29.61
C VAL A 130 -27.14 18.32 -30.97
N GLU A 131 -27.26 19.27 -31.90
CA GLU A 131 -27.63 19.01 -33.29
C GLU A 131 -26.58 19.65 -34.21
N TRP A 132 -26.22 18.96 -35.28
CA TRP A 132 -25.25 19.44 -36.26
C TRP A 132 -25.77 19.26 -37.69
N ALA A 133 -25.38 20.19 -38.55
CA ALA A 133 -25.63 20.08 -39.99
C ALA A 133 -24.63 19.11 -40.64
N THR A 134 -24.90 18.72 -41.88
CA THR A 134 -23.96 17.92 -42.69
C THR A 134 -22.64 18.67 -42.87
N GLN A 135 -21.53 17.97 -42.64
CA GLN A 135 -20.18 18.50 -42.79
C GLN A 135 -19.49 17.69 -43.88
N THR A 136 -18.95 18.36 -44.90
CA THR A 136 -18.37 17.71 -46.08
C THR A 136 -16.94 18.15 -46.33
N GLY A 137 -16.10 17.24 -46.83
CA GLY A 137 -14.70 17.49 -47.13
C GLY A 137 -13.89 17.87 -45.90
N VAL A 138 -14.13 17.21 -44.76
CA VAL A 138 -13.39 17.43 -43.52
C VAL A 138 -12.01 16.78 -43.65
N THR A 139 -10.96 17.58 -43.47
CA THR A 139 -9.58 17.09 -43.49
C THR A 139 -9.31 16.24 -42.25
N ASP A 140 -8.77 15.04 -42.45
CA ASP A 140 -8.28 14.19 -41.36
C ASP A 140 -6.91 14.70 -40.87
N LEU A 141 -6.86 15.12 -39.61
CA LEU A 141 -5.68 15.70 -38.99
C LEU A 141 -4.60 14.67 -38.62
N TYR A 142 -4.99 13.41 -38.42
CA TYR A 142 -4.09 12.36 -37.94
C TYR A 142 -3.76 11.30 -39.00
N ARG A 143 -4.28 11.48 -40.22
CA ARG A 143 -4.01 10.63 -41.39
C ARG A 143 -2.53 10.30 -41.61
N THR A 144 -1.61 11.22 -41.32
CA THR A 144 -0.17 11.00 -41.56
C THR A 144 0.60 10.53 -40.33
N THR A 145 -0.07 10.33 -39.19
CA THR A 145 0.58 10.12 -37.88
C THR A 145 0.04 8.92 -37.10
N CYS A 146 -1.15 8.43 -37.42
CA CYS A 146 -1.82 7.29 -36.77
C CYS A 146 -2.37 6.36 -37.85
N ASP A 147 -2.79 5.14 -37.51
CA ASP A 147 -3.45 4.23 -38.47
C ASP A 147 -4.96 4.51 -38.55
N GLU A 148 -5.52 5.16 -37.52
CA GLU A 148 -6.93 5.53 -37.42
C GLU A 148 -7.12 6.87 -36.70
N THR A 149 -8.18 7.59 -37.07
CA THR A 149 -8.65 8.81 -36.42
C THR A 149 -10.06 8.62 -35.88
N GLN A 150 -10.25 8.82 -34.58
CA GLN A 150 -11.57 8.79 -33.94
C GLN A 150 -12.30 10.12 -34.12
N ILE A 151 -13.58 10.05 -34.45
CA ILE A 151 -14.45 11.20 -34.75
C ILE A 151 -15.53 11.34 -33.68
N HIS A 152 -15.61 12.54 -33.12
CA HIS A 152 -16.57 12.90 -32.09
C HIS A 152 -17.24 14.25 -32.40
N ILE A 153 -18.33 14.53 -31.70
CA ILE A 153 -19.02 15.82 -31.70
C ILE A 153 -19.00 16.40 -30.28
N ASP A 154 -18.60 17.66 -30.15
CA ASP A 154 -18.62 18.37 -28.88
C ASP A 154 -19.99 18.94 -28.50
N GLY A 155 -20.07 19.64 -27.36
CA GLY A 155 -21.32 20.24 -26.88
C GLY A 155 -21.87 21.38 -27.76
N SER A 156 -21.09 21.87 -28.72
CA SER A 156 -21.46 22.94 -29.66
C SER A 156 -21.91 22.39 -31.02
N GLY A 157 -21.69 21.10 -31.29
CA GLY A 157 -21.97 20.48 -32.58
C GLY A 157 -20.76 20.43 -33.52
N ASP A 158 -19.57 20.77 -33.03
CA ASP A 158 -18.33 20.81 -33.80
C ASP A 158 -17.59 19.46 -33.77
N ILE A 159 -16.87 19.13 -34.86
CA ILE A 159 -16.08 17.90 -34.96
C ILE A 159 -14.82 18.00 -34.11
N VAL A 160 -14.62 16.99 -33.27
CA VAL A 160 -13.37 16.73 -32.55
C VAL A 160 -12.74 15.46 -33.11
N GLN A 161 -11.48 15.56 -33.54
CA GLN A 161 -10.70 14.43 -34.02
C GLN A 161 -9.66 14.04 -32.97
N VAL A 162 -9.54 12.76 -32.67
CA VAL A 162 -8.55 12.22 -31.75
C VAL A 162 -7.73 11.16 -32.47
N GLY A 163 -6.40 11.30 -32.43
CA GLY A 163 -5.48 10.37 -33.10
C GLY A 163 -5.05 9.21 -32.21
N GLY A 164 -4.97 8.01 -32.78
CA GLY A 164 -4.38 6.83 -32.17
C GLY A 164 -5.32 5.61 -32.19
N ASP A 165 -4.73 4.41 -32.11
CA ASP A 165 -5.45 3.12 -32.05
C ASP A 165 -6.14 2.89 -30.70
N VAL A 166 -6.13 3.89 -29.81
CA VAL A 166 -6.73 3.79 -28.49
C VAL A 166 -8.23 3.99 -28.65
N TYR A 167 -8.96 2.89 -28.56
CA TYR A 167 -10.41 2.88 -28.46
C TYR A 167 -10.86 3.82 -27.32
N ILE A 168 -11.79 4.72 -27.61
CA ILE A 168 -12.19 5.88 -26.78
C ILE A 168 -12.15 5.63 -25.27
N ASP A 169 -11.42 6.49 -24.56
CA ASP A 169 -11.24 6.40 -23.11
C ASP A 169 -12.51 6.81 -22.33
N ASP A 170 -12.59 6.38 -21.07
CA ASP A 170 -13.76 6.61 -20.21
C ASP A 170 -14.12 8.09 -20.00
N PRO A 171 -13.16 9.04 -19.92
CA PRO A 171 -13.44 10.48 -19.93
C PRO A 171 -14.07 10.97 -21.24
N ASP A 172 -13.50 10.62 -22.39
CA ASP A 172 -13.95 11.12 -23.69
C ASP A 172 -15.39 10.69 -24.03
N ARG A 173 -15.80 9.47 -23.60
CA ARG A 173 -17.19 8.99 -23.73
C ARG A 173 -18.22 9.84 -22.98
N LYS A 174 -17.79 10.57 -21.96
CA LYS A 174 -18.67 11.43 -21.15
C LYS A 174 -18.73 12.84 -21.72
N ASP A 175 -17.61 13.32 -22.28
CA ASP A 175 -17.46 14.69 -22.73
C ASP A 175 -17.88 14.93 -24.18
N TYR A 176 -17.79 13.90 -25.04
CA TYR A 176 -18.10 13.98 -26.46
C TYR A 176 -19.11 12.92 -26.92
N ILE A 177 -19.92 13.28 -27.92
CA ILE A 177 -20.76 12.33 -28.64
C ILE A 177 -19.86 11.58 -29.63
N HIS A 178 -19.55 10.32 -29.30
CA HIS A 178 -18.74 9.47 -30.16
C HIS A 178 -19.53 8.98 -31.38
N ILE A 179 -18.92 9.11 -32.57
CA ILE A 179 -19.52 8.73 -33.86
C ILE A 179 -18.90 7.44 -34.43
N GLY A 180 -17.58 7.31 -34.36
CA GLY A 180 -16.82 6.20 -34.93
C GLY A 180 -15.43 6.64 -35.39
N GLY A 181 -14.85 5.95 -36.37
CA GLY A 181 -13.47 6.16 -36.81
C GLY A 181 -13.29 6.20 -38.32
N VAL A 182 -12.20 6.82 -38.78
CA VAL A 182 -11.74 6.79 -40.18
C VAL A 182 -10.33 6.20 -40.24
N GLY A 183 -10.16 5.17 -41.06
CA GLY A 183 -8.94 4.36 -41.10
C GLY A 183 -8.06 4.66 -42.31
N HIS A 184 -6.76 4.82 -42.06
CA HIS A 184 -5.73 5.13 -43.05
C HIS A 184 -4.42 4.37 -42.75
N PRO A 185 -4.41 3.02 -42.77
CA PRO A 185 -3.24 2.22 -42.36
C PRO A 185 -1.96 2.44 -43.19
N ASP A 186 -2.08 3.06 -44.36
CA ASP A 186 -0.95 3.42 -45.23
C ASP A 186 -0.43 4.85 -45.02
N HIS A 187 -1.07 5.62 -44.13
CA HIS A 187 -0.82 7.03 -43.80
C HIS A 187 -0.96 8.00 -44.99
N THR A 188 -1.67 7.60 -46.04
CA THR A 188 -1.82 8.37 -47.27
C THR A 188 -3.27 8.61 -47.67
N GLU A 189 -4.17 7.65 -47.51
CA GLU A 189 -5.58 7.83 -47.83
C GLU A 189 -6.49 7.12 -46.83
N ILE A 190 -7.71 7.64 -46.67
CA ILE A 190 -8.75 6.99 -45.89
C ILE A 190 -9.26 5.82 -46.73
N THR A 191 -9.07 4.60 -46.21
CA THR A 191 -9.40 3.35 -46.91
C THR A 191 -10.69 2.72 -46.38
N TYR A 192 -11.08 3.02 -45.14
CA TYR A 192 -12.32 2.55 -44.54
C TYR A 192 -12.89 3.56 -43.53
N VAL A 193 -14.18 3.41 -43.21
CA VAL A 193 -14.87 4.15 -42.16
C VAL A 193 -15.60 3.18 -41.25
N LEU A 194 -15.55 3.42 -39.94
CA LEU A 194 -16.27 2.68 -38.92
C LEU A 194 -17.37 3.58 -38.36
N ASN A 195 -18.62 3.14 -38.48
CA ASN A 195 -19.77 3.82 -37.89
C ASN A 195 -20.17 3.08 -36.61
N GLU A 196 -19.51 3.43 -35.50
CA GLU A 196 -19.63 2.73 -34.20
C GLU A 196 -20.02 3.70 -33.07
N PRO A 197 -21.14 4.44 -33.21
CA PRO A 197 -21.49 5.46 -32.24
C PRO A 197 -21.92 4.87 -30.90
N VAL A 198 -21.82 5.65 -29.83
CA VAL A 198 -22.56 5.38 -28.60
C VAL A 198 -24.04 5.68 -28.85
N TYR A 199 -24.82 4.67 -29.21
CA TYR A 199 -26.22 4.81 -29.62
C TYR A 199 -27.18 4.76 -28.42
N LEU A 200 -27.89 5.85 -28.14
CA LEU A 200 -28.72 6.01 -26.94
C LEU A 200 -30.13 5.38 -26.99
N PRO A 201 -30.85 5.35 -28.13
CA PRO A 201 -32.23 4.87 -28.14
C PRO A 201 -32.36 3.46 -27.57
N ASN A 202 -33.33 3.27 -26.67
CA ASN A 202 -33.59 2.00 -25.99
C ASN A 202 -32.39 1.44 -25.21
N ALA A 203 -31.53 2.28 -24.61
CA ALA A 203 -30.33 1.84 -23.87
C ALA A 203 -30.58 0.70 -22.85
N PHE A 204 -31.72 0.70 -22.14
CA PHE A 204 -32.07 -0.38 -21.22
C PHE A 204 -32.36 -1.70 -21.95
N LEU A 205 -33.00 -1.67 -23.13
CA LEU A 205 -33.19 -2.86 -23.95
C LEU A 205 -31.88 -3.33 -24.55
N GLN A 206 -30.97 -2.44 -24.93
CA GLN A 206 -29.63 -2.84 -25.36
C GLN A 206 -28.86 -3.57 -24.23
N LEU A 207 -28.97 -3.08 -22.99
CA LEU A 207 -28.44 -3.80 -21.83
C LEU A 207 -29.16 -5.15 -21.61
N TYR A 208 -30.47 -5.19 -21.81
CA TYR A 208 -31.24 -6.43 -21.73
C TYR A 208 -30.78 -7.44 -22.79
N ASP A 209 -30.57 -7.01 -24.04
CA ASP A 209 -30.07 -7.83 -25.14
C ASP A 209 -28.70 -8.42 -24.80
N PHE A 210 -27.82 -7.62 -24.18
CA PHE A 210 -26.55 -8.11 -23.64
C PHE A 210 -26.76 -9.16 -22.55
N LEU A 211 -27.53 -8.85 -21.50
CA LEU A 211 -27.74 -9.76 -20.37
C LEU A 211 -28.42 -11.07 -20.78
N TYR A 212 -29.35 -11.00 -21.73
CA TYR A 212 -30.03 -12.18 -22.28
C TYR A 212 -29.07 -13.01 -23.14
N SER A 213 -28.28 -12.38 -24.01
CA SER A 213 -27.27 -13.06 -24.83
C SER A 213 -26.13 -13.66 -23.99
N PHE A 214 -25.84 -13.04 -22.86
CA PHE A 214 -24.83 -13.51 -21.90
C PHE A 214 -25.27 -14.78 -21.16
N GLY A 215 -26.57 -14.92 -20.93
CA GLY A 215 -27.16 -16.10 -20.29
C GLY A 215 -27.04 -16.13 -18.76
N ALA A 216 -27.53 -17.23 -18.17
CA ALA A 216 -27.55 -17.43 -16.73
C ALA A 216 -26.16 -17.73 -16.16
N PHE A 217 -25.88 -17.27 -14.94
CA PHE A 217 -24.60 -17.53 -14.27
C PHE A 217 -24.70 -17.64 -12.75
N ASN A 218 -23.78 -18.39 -12.15
CA ASN A 218 -23.74 -18.57 -10.70
C ASN A 218 -23.13 -17.35 -9.99
N ILE A 219 -23.82 -16.85 -8.97
CA ILE A 219 -23.35 -15.72 -8.15
C ILE A 219 -22.52 -16.24 -6.96
N THR A 220 -23.10 -17.13 -6.16
CA THR A 220 -22.47 -17.70 -4.95
C THR A 220 -22.97 -19.11 -4.67
N GLY A 221 -22.18 -19.95 -4.02
CA GLY A 221 -22.61 -21.30 -3.61
C GLY A 221 -22.89 -22.20 -4.82
N ASN A 222 -23.87 -23.10 -4.69
CA ASN A 222 -24.14 -24.15 -5.69
C ASN A 222 -22.86 -24.93 -6.02
N GLU A 223 -22.12 -25.29 -4.97
CA GLU A 223 -20.89 -26.07 -5.07
C GLU A 223 -21.22 -27.54 -4.85
N TYR A 224 -20.67 -28.39 -5.70
CA TYR A 224 -20.82 -29.83 -5.64
C TYR A 224 -19.66 -30.46 -4.86
N SER A 225 -20.00 -31.45 -4.04
CA SER A 225 -19.03 -32.17 -3.20
C SER A 225 -19.46 -33.63 -3.00
N PRO A 226 -18.54 -34.51 -2.57
CA PRO A 226 -18.88 -35.89 -2.23
C PRO A 226 -19.89 -35.96 -1.07
N ASN A 227 -20.82 -36.92 -1.13
CA ASN A 227 -21.67 -37.27 0.00
C ASN A 227 -21.13 -38.50 0.75
N GLY A 228 -20.21 -38.25 1.68
CA GLY A 228 -19.56 -39.31 2.44
C GLY A 228 -18.75 -40.25 1.54
N ALA A 229 -18.56 -41.50 1.99
CA ALA A 229 -17.87 -42.54 1.25
C ALA A 229 -18.81 -43.28 0.28
N THR A 230 -19.45 -42.54 -0.62
CA THR A 230 -20.43 -43.07 -1.59
C THR A 230 -20.18 -42.48 -2.99
N LEU A 231 -20.94 -42.94 -3.98
CA LEU A 231 -21.02 -42.34 -5.32
C LEU A 231 -22.05 -41.19 -5.40
N GLN A 232 -22.64 -40.77 -4.29
CA GLN A 232 -23.60 -39.68 -4.26
C GLN A 232 -22.91 -38.32 -4.09
N ILE A 233 -23.58 -37.25 -4.52
CA ILE A 233 -23.08 -35.88 -4.44
C ILE A 233 -23.99 -35.00 -3.58
N ASN A 234 -23.42 -33.95 -3.00
CA ASN A 234 -24.13 -32.87 -2.31
C ASN A 234 -24.01 -31.59 -3.12
N ARG A 235 -25.02 -30.73 -3.06
CA ARG A 235 -24.98 -29.35 -3.58
C ARG A 235 -25.21 -28.35 -2.45
N SER A 236 -24.31 -27.39 -2.28
CA SER A 236 -24.49 -26.31 -1.30
C SER A 236 -25.57 -25.30 -1.71
N ALA A 237 -26.16 -24.61 -0.74
CA ALA A 237 -27.09 -23.52 -1.01
C ALA A 237 -26.40 -22.38 -1.78
N GLY A 238 -27.14 -21.63 -2.60
CA GLY A 238 -26.52 -20.65 -3.48
C GLY A 238 -27.46 -19.63 -4.11
N LYS A 239 -26.92 -18.89 -5.07
CA LYS A 239 -27.64 -17.88 -5.85
C LYS A 239 -27.22 -17.92 -7.31
N VAL A 240 -28.20 -17.82 -8.20
CA VAL A 240 -28.00 -17.78 -9.65
C VAL A 240 -28.63 -16.50 -10.20
N PHE A 241 -27.93 -15.84 -11.11
CA PHE A 241 -28.47 -14.77 -11.93
C PHE A 241 -29.07 -15.37 -13.20
N ASP A 242 -30.33 -15.03 -13.48
CA ASP A 242 -30.99 -15.30 -14.74
C ASP A 242 -32.07 -14.22 -14.97
N VAL A 243 -32.07 -13.62 -16.17
CA VAL A 243 -32.82 -12.39 -16.44
C VAL A 243 -34.33 -12.67 -16.35
N GLY A 244 -34.99 -12.03 -15.39
CA GLY A 244 -36.44 -12.15 -15.17
C GLY A 244 -36.90 -13.47 -14.56
N ALA A 245 -36.02 -14.45 -14.34
CA ALA A 245 -36.39 -15.79 -13.89
C ALA A 245 -37.05 -15.82 -12.50
N ASN A 246 -36.79 -14.82 -11.66
CA ASN A 246 -37.34 -14.73 -10.30
C ASN A 246 -38.54 -13.77 -10.17
N ILE A 247 -39.07 -13.23 -11.28
CA ILE A 247 -40.14 -12.22 -11.24
C ILE A 247 -41.43 -12.73 -10.60
N SER A 248 -41.75 -14.01 -10.81
CA SER A 248 -42.94 -14.67 -10.24
C SER A 248 -42.86 -14.82 -8.72
N TYR A 249 -41.66 -14.77 -8.13
CA TYR A 249 -41.42 -14.92 -6.69
C TYR A 249 -41.10 -13.59 -6.00
N SER A 250 -40.33 -12.72 -6.65
CA SER A 250 -39.88 -11.45 -6.09
C SER A 250 -39.72 -10.36 -7.16
N THR A 251 -40.63 -9.39 -7.14
CA THR A 251 -40.48 -8.15 -7.93
C THR A 251 -39.36 -7.25 -7.41
N LYS A 252 -38.87 -7.48 -6.18
CA LYS A 252 -37.71 -6.78 -5.60
C LYS A 252 -36.38 -7.34 -6.08
N SER A 253 -36.33 -8.61 -6.48
CA SER A 253 -35.12 -9.26 -6.99
C SER A 253 -35.49 -10.15 -8.18
N PRO A 254 -35.93 -9.55 -9.30
CA PRO A 254 -36.55 -10.29 -10.41
C PRO A 254 -35.57 -11.19 -11.17
N ASN A 255 -34.26 -11.00 -11.00
CA ASN A 255 -33.22 -11.70 -11.76
C ASN A 255 -32.40 -12.70 -10.93
N ILE A 256 -32.64 -12.84 -9.62
CA ILE A 256 -31.79 -13.65 -8.74
C ILE A 256 -32.62 -14.77 -8.13
N LEU A 257 -32.33 -15.99 -8.53
CA LEU A 257 -32.86 -17.21 -7.92
C LEU A 257 -32.00 -17.60 -6.73
N VAL A 258 -32.64 -18.04 -5.65
CA VAL A 258 -31.99 -18.55 -4.44
C VAL A 258 -32.26 -20.04 -4.34
N SER A 259 -31.20 -20.84 -4.34
CA SER A 259 -31.25 -22.28 -4.20
C SER A 259 -30.92 -22.73 -2.77
N THR A 260 -31.57 -23.81 -2.33
CA THR A 260 -31.30 -24.44 -1.03
C THR A 260 -30.21 -25.49 -1.15
N SER A 261 -29.61 -25.87 -0.02
CA SER A 261 -28.66 -26.99 0.00
C SER A 261 -29.40 -28.31 -0.15
N VAL A 262 -28.86 -29.21 -0.96
CA VAL A 262 -29.40 -30.55 -1.18
C VAL A 262 -28.32 -31.57 -0.83
N THR A 263 -28.66 -32.50 0.06
CA THR A 263 -27.81 -33.66 0.38
C THR A 263 -28.28 -34.87 -0.43
N ALA A 264 -27.36 -35.69 -0.94
CA ALA A 264 -27.69 -36.79 -1.86
C ALA A 264 -28.53 -36.28 -3.06
N THR A 265 -27.98 -35.32 -3.80
CA THR A 265 -28.63 -34.68 -4.95
C THR A 265 -29.00 -35.71 -6.01
N GLU A 266 -30.27 -35.68 -6.45
CA GLU A 266 -30.76 -36.36 -7.64
C GLU A 266 -30.37 -35.56 -8.89
N PHE A 267 -30.06 -36.25 -9.98
CA PHE A 267 -29.63 -35.60 -11.22
C PHE A 267 -30.00 -36.41 -12.46
N TYR A 268 -30.10 -35.74 -13.61
CA TYR A 268 -30.33 -36.39 -14.89
C TYR A 268 -28.99 -36.56 -15.63
N TYR A 269 -28.66 -37.80 -16.01
CA TYR A 269 -27.52 -38.07 -16.86
C TYR A 269 -27.89 -37.82 -18.33
N SER A 270 -27.00 -37.20 -19.10
CA SER A 270 -27.12 -37.11 -20.56
C SER A 270 -25.99 -37.83 -21.31
N TRP A 271 -26.35 -38.50 -22.41
CA TRP A 271 -25.45 -39.21 -23.32
C TRP A 271 -26.08 -39.31 -24.72
N THR A 272 -25.28 -39.63 -25.74
CA THR A 272 -25.82 -39.90 -27.10
C THR A 272 -26.15 -41.37 -27.32
N ASP A 273 -27.16 -41.68 -28.13
CA ASP A 273 -27.45 -43.04 -28.59
C ASP A 273 -26.62 -43.44 -29.84
N GLY A 274 -26.87 -44.65 -30.37
CA GLY A 274 -26.20 -45.15 -31.59
C GLY A 274 -26.41 -44.32 -32.86
N SER A 275 -27.36 -43.38 -32.85
CA SER A 275 -27.65 -42.46 -33.94
C SER A 275 -27.07 -41.06 -33.70
N GLY A 276 -26.44 -40.82 -32.54
CA GLY A 276 -25.96 -39.51 -32.11
C GLY A 276 -27.03 -38.62 -31.48
N GLU A 277 -28.22 -39.15 -31.17
CA GLU A 277 -29.31 -38.41 -30.54
C GLU A 277 -29.16 -38.41 -29.01
N TRP A 278 -29.42 -37.27 -28.37
CA TRP A 278 -29.29 -37.12 -26.92
C TRP A 278 -30.37 -37.88 -26.15
N GLN A 279 -29.95 -38.57 -25.11
CA GLN A 279 -30.75 -39.36 -24.18
C GLN A 279 -30.55 -38.85 -22.76
N TYR A 280 -31.56 -39.08 -21.92
CA TYR A 280 -31.59 -38.63 -20.52
C TYR A 280 -31.98 -39.77 -19.59
N SER A 281 -31.41 -39.81 -18.38
CA SER A 281 -31.80 -40.82 -17.40
C SER A 281 -33.16 -40.49 -16.79
N ASP A 282 -34.14 -41.39 -16.92
CA ASP A 282 -35.44 -41.29 -16.25
C ASP A 282 -35.77 -42.66 -15.63
N PRO A 283 -35.97 -42.78 -14.29
CA PRO A 283 -35.95 -41.71 -13.28
C PRO A 283 -34.57 -41.07 -13.07
N PRO A 284 -34.47 -39.93 -12.35
CA PRO A 284 -33.21 -39.30 -12.01
C PRO A 284 -32.24 -40.29 -11.34
N ALA A 285 -30.97 -40.20 -11.70
CA ALA A 285 -29.91 -40.93 -11.06
C ALA A 285 -29.57 -40.31 -9.69
N THR A 286 -29.02 -41.14 -8.81
CA THR A 286 -28.62 -40.75 -7.44
C THR A 286 -27.15 -41.01 -7.15
N SER A 287 -26.43 -41.68 -8.07
CA SER A 287 -25.04 -42.11 -7.92
C SER A 287 -24.29 -41.89 -9.22
N ILE A 288 -23.09 -41.30 -9.11
CA ILE A 288 -22.18 -41.11 -10.24
C ILE A 288 -21.79 -42.46 -10.83
N ASP A 289 -21.77 -42.55 -12.15
CA ASP A 289 -21.34 -43.73 -12.88
C ASP A 289 -19.90 -43.55 -13.39
N PRO A 290 -18.89 -44.18 -12.78
CA PRO A 290 -17.50 -44.13 -13.23
C PRO A 290 -17.17 -45.15 -14.33
N GLU A 291 -18.09 -46.06 -14.66
CA GLU A 291 -17.81 -47.23 -15.50
C GLU A 291 -18.03 -46.99 -16.98
N TYR A 292 -18.78 -45.94 -17.35
CA TYR A 292 -19.10 -45.60 -18.73
C TYR A 292 -18.68 -44.18 -19.13
N TYR A 293 -18.44 -44.00 -20.42
CA TYR A 293 -18.23 -42.72 -21.08
C TYR A 293 -18.99 -42.70 -22.41
N ASP A 294 -19.33 -41.52 -22.88
CA ASP A 294 -20.08 -41.32 -24.13
C ASP A 294 -19.14 -41.25 -25.33
N THR A 295 -19.42 -42.02 -26.36
CA THR A 295 -18.61 -42.05 -27.60
C THR A 295 -19.14 -41.12 -28.69
N LEU A 296 -20.20 -40.35 -28.41
CA LEU A 296 -21.03 -39.66 -29.41
C LEU A 296 -21.83 -40.60 -30.33
N THR A 297 -21.83 -41.90 -29.99
CA THR A 297 -22.56 -42.97 -30.68
C THR A 297 -23.09 -44.01 -29.68
N GLY A 298 -23.29 -43.63 -28.42
CA GLY A 298 -23.59 -44.58 -27.34
C GLY A 298 -22.57 -44.56 -26.21
N LEU A 299 -22.98 -45.13 -25.07
CA LEU A 299 -22.10 -45.39 -23.94
C LEU A 299 -21.17 -46.57 -24.21
N ALA A 300 -19.91 -46.43 -23.82
CA ALA A 300 -18.91 -47.50 -23.83
C ALA A 300 -18.23 -47.61 -22.47
N ALA A 301 -17.73 -48.81 -22.14
CA ALA A 301 -17.03 -49.04 -20.89
C ALA A 301 -15.71 -48.24 -20.85
N VAL A 302 -15.44 -47.57 -19.73
CA VAL A 302 -14.16 -46.93 -19.48
C VAL A 302 -13.10 -48.03 -19.26
N PRO A 303 -11.94 -47.97 -19.93
CA PRO A 303 -10.90 -48.97 -19.71
C PRO A 303 -10.37 -48.94 -18.26
N ALA A 304 -9.90 -50.10 -17.79
CA ALA A 304 -9.50 -50.26 -16.40
C ALA A 304 -8.46 -49.21 -15.95
N GLY A 305 -8.78 -48.51 -14.86
CA GLY A 305 -7.91 -47.50 -14.26
C GLY A 305 -7.75 -46.19 -15.03
N LYS A 306 -8.51 -45.95 -16.10
CA LYS A 306 -8.57 -44.66 -16.81
C LYS A 306 -9.52 -43.69 -16.11
N TRP A 307 -9.39 -42.42 -16.46
CA TRP A 307 -10.14 -41.30 -15.89
C TRP A 307 -11.05 -40.68 -16.92
N THR A 308 -12.23 -40.22 -16.53
CA THR A 308 -13.14 -39.42 -17.37
C THR A 308 -13.44 -38.08 -16.70
N ILE A 309 -13.89 -37.11 -17.48
CA ILE A 309 -14.34 -35.79 -16.99
C ILE A 309 -15.84 -35.70 -17.25
N GLN A 310 -16.64 -35.70 -16.20
CA GLN A 310 -18.08 -35.50 -16.28
C GLN A 310 -18.42 -34.03 -16.02
N THR A 311 -19.35 -33.49 -16.79
CA THR A 311 -19.73 -32.07 -16.74
C THR A 311 -21.02 -31.95 -15.93
N ILE A 312 -20.97 -31.24 -14.81
CA ILE A 312 -22.13 -30.98 -13.95
C ILE A 312 -22.64 -29.56 -14.22
N THR A 313 -23.90 -29.46 -14.60
CA THR A 313 -24.62 -28.21 -14.78
C THR A 313 -25.78 -28.09 -13.80
N PHE A 314 -26.42 -26.92 -13.76
CA PHE A 314 -27.50 -26.62 -12.83
C PHE A 314 -28.54 -25.72 -13.47
N TYR A 315 -29.76 -26.24 -13.62
CA TYR A 315 -30.92 -25.49 -14.05
C TYR A 315 -31.60 -24.82 -12.85
N ALA A 316 -31.31 -23.54 -12.63
CA ALA A 316 -31.73 -22.84 -11.43
C ALA A 316 -33.25 -22.65 -11.30
N ASN A 317 -33.97 -22.50 -12.41
CA ASN A 317 -35.40 -22.23 -12.41
C ASN A 317 -36.22 -23.47 -12.03
N GLY A 318 -35.75 -24.67 -12.42
CA GLY A 318 -36.34 -25.95 -12.01
C GLY A 318 -35.71 -26.56 -10.75
N ASP A 319 -34.60 -25.99 -10.27
CA ASP A 319 -33.74 -26.53 -9.22
C ASP A 319 -33.25 -27.96 -9.51
N PHE A 320 -32.89 -28.23 -10.79
CA PHE A 320 -32.42 -29.53 -11.26
C PHE A 320 -30.91 -29.54 -11.49
N THR A 321 -30.27 -30.67 -11.19
CA THR A 321 -28.88 -30.95 -11.52
C THR A 321 -28.84 -31.86 -12.74
N ASP A 322 -28.01 -31.52 -13.71
CA ASP A 322 -27.78 -32.32 -14.90
C ASP A 322 -26.30 -32.67 -14.98
N ILE A 323 -26.00 -33.90 -15.41
CA ILE A 323 -24.64 -34.40 -15.55
C ILE A 323 -24.49 -35.01 -16.94
N GLN A 324 -23.52 -34.52 -17.71
CA GLN A 324 -23.15 -35.14 -18.97
C GLN A 324 -21.99 -36.11 -18.76
N TYR A 325 -22.10 -37.31 -19.32
CA TYR A 325 -21.00 -38.27 -19.35
C TYR A 325 -19.77 -37.67 -20.05
N GLY A 326 -18.58 -38.07 -19.59
CA GLY A 326 -17.34 -37.69 -20.27
C GLY A 326 -17.26 -38.30 -21.67
N GLN A 327 -16.63 -37.62 -22.62
CA GLN A 327 -16.52 -38.07 -24.01
C GLN A 327 -15.11 -38.55 -24.40
N THR A 328 -14.20 -38.56 -23.43
CA THR A 328 -12.80 -38.97 -23.59
C THR A 328 -12.30 -39.51 -22.26
N TYR A 329 -11.38 -40.47 -22.32
CA TYR A 329 -10.69 -41.00 -21.15
C TYR A 329 -9.20 -40.64 -21.15
N TYR A 330 -8.61 -40.61 -19.95
CA TYR A 330 -7.25 -40.14 -19.71
C TYR A 330 -6.45 -41.15 -18.88
N ASP A 331 -5.13 -41.16 -19.08
CA ASP A 331 -4.21 -42.10 -18.42
C ASP A 331 -3.95 -41.76 -16.95
N SER A 332 -4.15 -40.50 -16.56
CA SER A 332 -3.90 -40.02 -15.20
C SER A 332 -4.83 -38.86 -14.85
N LEU A 333 -4.96 -38.60 -13.54
CA LEU A 333 -5.66 -37.43 -13.01
C LEU A 333 -5.07 -36.12 -13.57
N ALA A 334 -3.74 -35.99 -13.63
CA ALA A 334 -3.08 -34.79 -14.16
C ALA A 334 -3.36 -34.57 -15.66
N ALA A 335 -3.44 -35.64 -16.44
CA ALA A 335 -3.81 -35.55 -17.86
C ALA A 335 -5.27 -35.11 -18.03
N ALA A 336 -6.19 -35.65 -17.22
CA ALA A 336 -7.59 -35.21 -17.21
C ALA A 336 -7.73 -33.74 -16.77
N GLU A 337 -7.00 -33.31 -15.73
CA GLU A 337 -7.00 -31.91 -15.28
C GLU A 337 -6.52 -30.94 -16.36
N SER A 338 -5.47 -31.33 -17.09
CA SER A 338 -4.92 -30.52 -18.19
C SER A 338 -5.86 -30.47 -19.40
N ALA A 339 -6.82 -31.40 -19.49
CA ALA A 339 -7.75 -31.51 -20.59
C ALA A 339 -9.11 -30.83 -20.33
N ILE A 340 -9.29 -30.20 -19.17
CA ILE A 340 -10.48 -29.40 -18.88
C ILE A 340 -10.60 -28.29 -19.93
N ASN A 341 -11.79 -28.16 -20.53
CA ASN A 341 -12.11 -27.27 -21.65
C ASN A 341 -11.47 -27.61 -23.00
N LEU A 342 -10.83 -28.77 -23.16
CA LEU A 342 -10.53 -29.28 -24.50
C LEU A 342 -11.82 -29.84 -25.10
N GLY A 343 -12.10 -29.47 -26.36
CA GLY A 343 -13.41 -29.58 -27.00
C GLY A 343 -14.15 -30.90 -26.73
N TYR A 344 -15.28 -30.79 -26.05
CA TYR A 344 -16.31 -31.82 -25.92
C TYR A 344 -17.59 -31.27 -26.56
N VAL A 345 -18.46 -32.16 -27.04
CA VAL A 345 -19.75 -31.76 -27.60
C VAL A 345 -20.74 -31.64 -26.46
N LEU A 346 -21.14 -30.42 -26.11
CA LEU A 346 -22.16 -30.17 -25.10
C LEU A 346 -23.54 -30.54 -25.66
N ASP A 347 -24.35 -31.20 -24.83
CA ASP A 347 -25.78 -31.35 -25.10
C ASP A 347 -26.43 -29.98 -25.27
N PRO A 348 -27.08 -29.69 -26.42
CA PRO A 348 -27.75 -28.42 -26.66
C PRO A 348 -28.75 -28.01 -25.56
N TYR A 349 -29.37 -28.96 -24.86
CA TYR A 349 -30.27 -28.66 -23.76
C TYR A 349 -29.53 -28.07 -22.55
N LEU A 350 -28.30 -28.54 -22.28
CA LEU A 350 -27.46 -28.05 -21.19
C LEU A 350 -26.81 -26.69 -21.49
N ALA A 351 -27.03 -26.10 -22.67
CA ALA A 351 -26.58 -24.74 -22.98
C ALA A 351 -27.41 -23.66 -22.26
N TYR A 352 -28.63 -23.99 -21.84
CA TYR A 352 -29.49 -23.10 -21.03
C TYR A 352 -29.17 -23.15 -19.54
N ASP A 353 -28.35 -24.11 -19.15
CA ASP A 353 -27.98 -24.41 -17.80
C ASP A 353 -26.75 -23.63 -17.34
N VAL A 354 -26.61 -23.47 -16.03
CA VAL A 354 -25.40 -22.88 -15.47
C VAL A 354 -24.36 -23.98 -15.27
N PHE A 355 -23.25 -23.93 -16.01
CA PHE A 355 -22.12 -24.82 -15.74
C PHE A 355 -21.57 -24.61 -14.31
N ARG A 356 -21.41 -25.72 -13.56
CA ARG A 356 -21.03 -25.66 -12.14
C ARG A 356 -19.75 -26.41 -11.79
N CYS A 357 -19.51 -27.59 -12.34
CA CYS A 357 -18.39 -28.40 -11.88
C CYS A 357 -17.90 -29.37 -12.96
N TRP A 358 -16.58 -29.55 -13.05
CA TRP A 358 -16.01 -30.74 -13.67
C TRP A 358 -15.76 -31.77 -12.58
N LEU A 359 -16.33 -32.96 -12.74
CA LEU A 359 -16.03 -34.12 -11.91
C LEU A 359 -15.08 -35.03 -12.69
N ILE A 360 -13.82 -35.07 -12.25
CA ILE A 360 -12.87 -36.05 -12.76
C ILE A 360 -13.01 -37.32 -11.92
N VAL A 361 -13.29 -38.45 -12.56
CA VAL A 361 -13.54 -39.72 -11.86
C VAL A 361 -12.83 -40.88 -12.55
N LYS A 362 -12.22 -41.76 -11.76
CA LYS A 362 -11.52 -42.95 -12.25
C LYS A 362 -12.49 -44.13 -12.39
N GLN A 363 -12.31 -44.95 -13.41
CA GLN A 363 -12.98 -46.25 -13.50
C GLN A 363 -12.70 -47.09 -12.24
N GLY A 364 -13.73 -47.78 -11.72
CA GLY A 364 -13.68 -48.58 -10.50
C GLY A 364 -13.84 -47.77 -9.21
N THR A 365 -14.16 -46.48 -9.29
CA THR A 365 -14.42 -45.65 -8.10
C THR A 365 -15.67 -46.16 -7.35
N THR A 366 -15.57 -46.31 -6.03
CA THR A 366 -16.70 -46.67 -5.16
C THR A 366 -17.07 -45.58 -4.16
N ALA A 367 -16.18 -44.59 -3.99
CA ALA A 367 -16.36 -43.47 -3.06
C ALA A 367 -15.72 -42.20 -3.65
N LEU A 368 -16.50 -41.13 -3.74
CA LEU A 368 -16.07 -39.86 -4.35
C LEU A 368 -15.24 -38.97 -3.41
N ASN A 369 -15.17 -39.30 -2.12
CA ASN A 369 -14.42 -38.54 -1.12
C ASN A 369 -12.92 -38.91 -1.08
N ASP A 370 -12.47 -39.88 -1.88
CA ASP A 370 -11.06 -40.21 -2.02
C ASP A 370 -10.41 -39.42 -3.17
N PRO A 371 -9.51 -38.47 -2.88
CA PRO A 371 -8.86 -37.65 -3.89
C PRO A 371 -7.95 -38.45 -4.84
N ALA A 372 -7.62 -39.71 -4.52
CA ALA A 372 -6.89 -40.60 -5.41
C ALA A 372 -7.76 -41.23 -6.52
N TYR A 373 -9.09 -41.08 -6.45
CA TYR A 373 -10.05 -41.70 -7.37
C TYR A 373 -11.08 -40.72 -7.95
N ALA A 374 -11.33 -39.59 -7.29
CA ALA A 374 -12.22 -38.55 -7.80
C ALA A 374 -11.77 -37.14 -7.40
N LYS A 375 -12.08 -36.14 -8.23
CA LYS A 375 -11.82 -34.73 -7.95
C LYS A 375 -12.94 -33.84 -8.49
N PHE A 376 -13.49 -33.01 -7.62
CA PHE A 376 -14.46 -31.96 -7.97
C PHE A 376 -13.72 -30.66 -8.26
N ILE A 377 -14.03 -30.05 -9.39
CA ILE A 377 -13.48 -28.76 -9.80
C ILE A 377 -14.67 -27.81 -10.03
N ASN A 378 -15.11 -27.20 -8.95
CA ASN A 378 -16.22 -26.25 -8.96
C ASN A 378 -15.82 -24.94 -9.63
N LYS A 379 -16.66 -24.45 -10.54
CA LYS A 379 -16.57 -23.09 -11.09
C LYS A 379 -16.96 -22.09 -10.00
N LYS A 380 -16.03 -21.22 -9.60
CA LYS A 380 -16.35 -20.07 -8.73
C LYS A 380 -17.04 -18.97 -9.55
N GLY A 381 -17.84 -18.13 -8.87
CA GLY A 381 -18.56 -17.02 -9.51
C GLY A 381 -17.62 -16.01 -10.20
N PHE A 382 -18.18 -15.07 -10.97
CA PHE A 382 -17.43 -14.14 -11.83
C PHE A 382 -16.22 -13.43 -11.19
N ALA A 383 -16.28 -13.13 -9.88
CA ALA A 383 -15.22 -12.43 -9.14
C ALA A 383 -14.29 -13.35 -8.32
N GLY A 384 -14.55 -14.66 -8.29
CA GLY A 384 -13.68 -15.63 -7.63
C GLY A 384 -12.69 -16.18 -8.64
N ALA A 385 -11.56 -15.49 -8.83
CA ALA A 385 -10.36 -15.92 -9.57
C ALA A 385 -10.49 -17.30 -10.27
N GLY A 386 -10.75 -17.28 -11.58
CA GLY A 386 -10.44 -18.37 -12.51
C GLY A 386 -10.97 -19.76 -12.13
N GLY A 387 -12.27 -19.99 -12.31
CA GLY A 387 -12.84 -21.34 -12.32
C GLY A 387 -13.16 -21.77 -13.75
N GLY A 388 -12.18 -22.35 -14.46
CA GLY A 388 -12.41 -22.90 -15.78
C GLY A 388 -11.50 -22.41 -16.89
N GLY A 389 -10.22 -22.29 -16.60
CA GLY A 389 -9.15 -22.33 -17.57
C GLY A 389 -7.98 -22.94 -16.84
N GLY A 390 -7.59 -24.16 -17.19
CA GLY A 390 -6.21 -24.59 -17.02
C GLY A 390 -5.37 -23.61 -17.83
N GLY A 391 -4.96 -22.55 -17.18
CA GLY A 391 -4.49 -21.34 -17.83
C GLY A 391 -4.35 -20.27 -16.77
N ALA A 392 -3.30 -20.43 -15.96
CA ALA A 392 -2.70 -19.31 -15.27
C ALA A 392 -2.39 -18.23 -16.32
N GLY A 393 -3.36 -17.33 -16.51
CA GLY A 393 -3.20 -16.00 -17.08
C GLY A 393 -2.98 -14.97 -15.98
N GLY A 394 -2.47 -15.38 -14.81
CA GLY A 394 -1.39 -14.59 -14.25
C GLY A 394 -0.28 -14.79 -15.25
N GLY A 395 -0.01 -13.79 -16.09
CA GLY A 395 1.20 -13.80 -16.89
C GLY A 395 2.36 -13.94 -15.93
N GLU A 396 2.80 -15.18 -15.69
CA GLU A 396 4.20 -15.38 -15.43
C GLU A 396 4.83 -15.03 -16.76
N VAL A 397 5.25 -13.78 -16.87
CA VAL A 397 6.21 -13.36 -17.87
C VAL A 397 7.46 -14.16 -17.56
N ASN A 398 7.48 -15.43 -17.99
CA ASN A 398 8.66 -16.27 -17.94
C ASN A 398 9.58 -15.75 -19.04
N THR A 399 10.27 -14.66 -18.73
CA THR A 399 11.36 -14.15 -19.54
C THR A 399 12.53 -15.10 -19.30
N ALA A 400 12.73 -16.06 -20.20
CA ALA A 400 13.97 -16.82 -20.26
C ALA A 400 14.95 -16.06 -21.16
N SER A 401 15.61 -15.05 -20.61
CA SER A 401 16.63 -14.27 -21.32
C SER A 401 18.02 -14.79 -20.97
N ASN A 402 18.82 -15.16 -21.99
CA ASN A 402 20.26 -15.28 -21.80
C ASN A 402 20.86 -13.87 -21.75
N VAL A 403 20.98 -13.31 -20.56
CA VAL A 403 21.49 -11.95 -20.36
C VAL A 403 23.01 -11.97 -20.32
N GLY A 404 23.68 -11.27 -21.24
CA GLY A 404 25.15 -11.17 -21.32
C GLY A 404 25.66 -11.01 -22.74
N THR A 405 26.88 -10.49 -22.92
CA THR A 405 27.49 -10.23 -24.25
C THR A 405 28.38 -11.37 -24.76
N ALA A 406 28.53 -12.47 -24.01
CA ALA A 406 29.35 -13.63 -24.39
C ALA A 406 28.86 -14.94 -23.73
N GLY A 407 29.11 -16.09 -24.40
CA GLY A 407 28.73 -17.44 -23.95
C GLY A 407 27.62 -18.09 -24.79
N VAL A 408 27.35 -19.38 -24.54
CA VAL A 408 26.21 -20.12 -25.11
C VAL A 408 25.24 -20.42 -23.99
N GLY A 409 24.02 -19.92 -24.07
CA GLY A 409 23.04 -20.21 -23.01
C GLY A 409 22.35 -21.56 -23.16
N PHE A 410 21.82 -22.02 -22.04
CA PHE A 410 21.20 -23.34 -21.88
C PHE A 410 19.73 -23.38 -22.27
N PHE A 411 19.11 -22.24 -22.61
CA PHE A 411 17.75 -22.23 -23.16
C PHE A 411 17.70 -23.00 -24.49
N ASP A 412 16.71 -23.91 -24.61
CA ASP A 412 16.45 -24.69 -25.82
C ASP A 412 15.18 -24.20 -26.52
N ALA A 413 14.02 -24.40 -25.90
CA ALA A 413 12.73 -23.99 -26.43
C ALA A 413 11.70 -23.74 -25.33
N LYS A 414 10.58 -23.09 -25.69
CA LYS A 414 9.35 -23.09 -24.92
C LYS A 414 8.28 -23.83 -25.72
N VAL A 415 7.81 -24.97 -25.20
CA VAL A 415 6.79 -25.78 -25.86
C VAL A 415 5.57 -25.84 -24.95
N ALA A 416 4.51 -25.11 -25.32
CA ALA A 416 3.34 -24.89 -24.48
C ALA A 416 3.74 -24.35 -23.08
N VAL A 417 3.51 -25.11 -22.01
CA VAL A 417 3.85 -24.75 -20.62
C VAL A 417 5.24 -25.21 -20.18
N ASP A 418 5.96 -25.98 -21.02
CA ASP A 418 7.28 -26.53 -20.73
C ASP A 418 8.39 -25.54 -21.14
N LEU A 419 9.30 -25.23 -20.20
CA LEU A 419 10.50 -24.44 -20.46
C LEU A 419 11.69 -25.39 -20.56
N GLN A 420 12.12 -25.66 -21.78
CA GLN A 420 13.14 -26.66 -22.07
C GLN A 420 14.54 -26.04 -21.97
N LEU A 421 15.41 -26.73 -21.22
CA LEU A 421 16.83 -26.43 -21.11
C LEU A 421 17.65 -27.55 -21.73
N LYS A 422 18.77 -27.21 -22.35
CA LYS A 422 19.77 -28.16 -22.81
C LYS A 422 20.39 -28.87 -21.61
N ASN A 423 20.57 -30.18 -21.73
CA ASN A 423 21.30 -30.96 -20.72
C ASN A 423 22.77 -30.52 -20.64
N ALA A 424 23.33 -30.53 -19.43
CA ALA A 424 24.77 -30.35 -19.23
C ALA A 424 25.49 -31.68 -19.46
N GLU A 425 26.31 -31.75 -20.50
CA GLU A 425 27.11 -32.93 -20.85
C GLU A 425 28.62 -32.61 -20.76
N ALA A 426 29.38 -33.52 -20.16
CA ALA A 426 30.83 -33.40 -20.12
C ALA A 426 31.41 -33.88 -21.45
N ALA A 427 31.96 -32.95 -22.23
CA ALA A 427 32.60 -33.28 -23.52
C ALA A 427 33.81 -34.23 -23.40
N SER A 428 34.29 -34.49 -22.18
CA SER A 428 35.33 -35.49 -21.89
C SER A 428 35.18 -36.05 -20.49
N ASN A 429 35.83 -37.18 -20.21
CA ASN A 429 35.90 -37.79 -18.88
C ASN A 429 36.73 -36.98 -17.85
N LYS A 430 37.32 -35.84 -18.23
CA LYS A 430 38.12 -34.95 -17.35
C LYS A 430 37.26 -34.10 -16.43
N ILE A 431 36.00 -33.87 -16.80
CA ILE A 431 35.02 -33.18 -15.99
C ILE A 431 33.92 -34.19 -15.66
N SER A 432 33.59 -34.33 -14.39
CA SER A 432 32.39 -35.06 -13.97
C SER A 432 31.26 -34.09 -13.72
N ILE A 433 30.08 -34.43 -14.26
CA ILE A 433 28.83 -33.72 -14.00
C ILE A 433 27.95 -34.70 -13.22
N THR A 434 27.59 -34.34 -12.00
CA THR A 434 26.81 -35.20 -11.11
C THR A 434 25.64 -34.43 -10.53
N ASP A 435 24.44 -35.00 -10.61
CA ASP A 435 23.29 -34.47 -9.91
C ASP A 435 23.47 -34.63 -8.39
N TYR A 436 23.16 -33.59 -7.63
CA TYR A 436 23.19 -33.60 -6.18
C TYR A 436 21.80 -33.23 -5.63
N PRO A 437 20.87 -34.21 -5.55
CA PRO A 437 19.46 -33.96 -5.24
C PRO A 437 19.24 -33.31 -3.87
N ALA A 438 20.11 -33.63 -2.90
CA ALA A 438 19.97 -33.13 -1.53
C ALA A 438 20.06 -31.60 -1.42
N ASN A 439 20.90 -30.95 -2.25
CA ASN A 439 20.97 -29.48 -2.29
C ASN A 439 20.42 -28.88 -3.59
N LYS A 440 19.79 -29.68 -4.45
CA LYS A 440 19.23 -29.25 -5.74
C LYS A 440 20.27 -28.54 -6.63
N THR A 441 21.50 -29.06 -6.69
CA THR A 441 22.57 -28.50 -7.52
C THR A 441 23.14 -29.53 -8.49
N VAL A 442 23.55 -29.08 -9.67
CA VAL A 442 24.41 -29.85 -10.57
C VAL A 442 25.87 -29.53 -10.20
N ARG A 443 26.63 -30.55 -9.81
CA ARG A 443 28.05 -30.37 -9.47
C ARG A 443 28.91 -30.62 -10.69
N PHE A 444 29.77 -29.66 -11.00
CA PHE A 444 30.85 -29.81 -11.95
C PHE A 444 32.13 -29.96 -11.15
N ASP A 445 32.80 -31.08 -11.34
CA ASP A 445 34.07 -31.36 -10.67
C ASP A 445 35.11 -31.82 -11.69
N VAL A 446 36.37 -31.59 -11.38
CA VAL A 446 37.48 -32.12 -12.17
C VAL A 446 37.69 -33.56 -11.75
N ASN A 447 37.58 -34.48 -12.70
CA ASN A 447 38.03 -35.84 -12.48
C ASN A 447 39.55 -35.87 -12.59
N GLU A 448 40.22 -35.64 -11.47
CA GLU A 448 41.68 -35.52 -11.36
C GLU A 448 42.42 -36.71 -11.99
N ALA A 449 41.84 -37.92 -11.92
CA ALA A 449 42.42 -39.13 -12.50
C ALA A 449 42.51 -39.10 -14.03
N ASN A 450 41.65 -38.32 -14.69
CA ASN A 450 41.62 -38.18 -16.14
C ASN A 450 42.31 -36.90 -16.63
N LEU A 451 42.79 -36.05 -15.71
CA LEU A 451 43.61 -34.92 -16.04
C LEU A 451 45.01 -35.43 -16.42
N THR A 452 45.26 -35.59 -17.72
CA THR A 452 46.63 -35.76 -18.23
C THR A 452 47.40 -34.46 -18.01
N THR A 453 47.99 -34.31 -16.82
CA THR A 453 49.13 -33.43 -16.64
C THR A 453 50.31 -34.18 -17.27
N ASN A 454 50.88 -33.64 -18.36
CA ASN A 454 52.23 -34.06 -18.73
C ASN A 454 53.06 -33.77 -17.49
N ALA A 455 53.57 -34.82 -16.83
CA ALA A 455 54.07 -34.79 -15.46
C ALA A 455 55.24 -33.80 -15.20
N ASN A 456 55.65 -33.00 -16.18
CA ASN A 456 56.82 -32.14 -16.16
C ASN A 456 56.52 -30.65 -16.48
N LYS A 457 55.35 -30.09 -16.13
CA LYS A 457 55.13 -28.63 -16.22
C LYS A 457 54.36 -28.04 -15.03
N ILE A 458 55.02 -27.15 -14.29
CA ILE A 458 54.37 -26.14 -13.42
C ILE A 458 54.68 -24.76 -14.04
N GLN A 459 53.67 -23.91 -14.23
CA GLN A 459 53.75 -22.60 -14.93
C GLN A 459 54.26 -22.64 -16.39
N GLY A 460 53.97 -23.72 -17.14
CA GLY A 460 54.13 -23.75 -18.60
C GLY A 460 55.55 -23.93 -19.14
N LYS A 461 56.57 -24.11 -18.29
CA LYS A 461 57.95 -24.42 -18.73
C LYS A 461 58.28 -25.89 -18.50
N ASP A 462 58.89 -26.54 -19.51
CA ASP A 462 59.35 -27.94 -19.43
C ASP A 462 60.44 -28.10 -18.37
N PHE A 463 60.34 -29.11 -17.50
CA PHE A 463 61.51 -29.58 -16.75
C PHE A 463 62.51 -30.27 -17.70
N PRO A 464 63.83 -30.10 -17.53
CA PRO A 464 64.81 -30.86 -18.30
C PRO A 464 64.65 -32.36 -18.00
N ALA A 465 64.72 -33.20 -19.02
CA ALA A 465 64.69 -34.65 -18.83
C ALA A 465 65.88 -35.09 -17.96
N LEU A 466 65.61 -35.64 -16.77
CA LEU A 466 66.64 -36.21 -15.91
C LEU A 466 66.99 -37.62 -16.42
N GLY A 467 68.29 -37.86 -16.61
CA GLY A 467 68.81 -39.18 -16.97
C GLY A 467 68.84 -40.11 -15.76
N VAL A 468 68.81 -41.42 -16.01
CA VAL A 468 68.81 -42.47 -14.98
C VAL A 468 69.98 -42.32 -14.01
N GLY A 469 69.67 -42.07 -12.72
CA GLY A 469 70.64 -41.92 -11.62
C GLY A 469 70.30 -40.86 -10.55
N ASP A 470 69.28 -40.04 -10.75
CA ASP A 470 68.95 -38.88 -9.89
C ASP A 470 67.77 -39.09 -8.91
N ASP A 471 67.48 -40.34 -8.50
CA ASP A 471 66.24 -40.69 -7.79
C ASP A 471 66.16 -40.26 -6.30
N GLU A 472 67.13 -39.51 -5.77
CA GLU A 472 67.15 -39.11 -4.34
C GLU A 472 67.22 -37.59 -4.06
N LYS A 473 66.85 -36.72 -5.01
CA LYS A 473 67.07 -35.26 -4.87
C LYS A 473 65.85 -34.40 -5.23
N TYR A 474 64.99 -34.11 -4.27
CA TYR A 474 63.78 -33.31 -4.51
C TYR A 474 64.05 -31.78 -4.45
N PRO A 475 63.66 -30.99 -5.48
CA PRO A 475 63.64 -29.53 -5.40
C PRO A 475 62.47 -29.06 -4.52
N LYS A 476 62.69 -28.01 -3.71
CA LYS A 476 61.63 -27.35 -2.92
C LYS A 476 61.36 -25.95 -3.47
N TYR A 477 60.09 -25.57 -3.51
CA TYR A 477 59.65 -24.23 -3.86
C TYR A 477 59.69 -23.34 -2.62
N ASP A 478 60.47 -22.26 -2.68
CA ASP A 478 60.55 -21.27 -1.60
C ASP A 478 59.56 -20.14 -1.87
N HIS A 479 58.57 -20.01 -0.98
CA HIS A 479 57.45 -19.09 -1.14
C HIS A 479 57.83 -17.63 -0.92
N ASP A 480 58.93 -17.35 -0.22
CA ASP A 480 59.36 -15.98 0.10
C ASP A 480 60.20 -15.35 -1.02
N THR A 481 60.87 -16.18 -1.82
CA THR A 481 61.75 -15.72 -2.93
C THR A 481 61.19 -15.99 -4.32
N GLY A 482 60.15 -16.83 -4.44
CA GLY A 482 59.47 -17.13 -5.71
C GLY A 482 60.30 -17.98 -6.68
N ALA A 483 61.36 -18.66 -6.20
CA ALA A 483 62.24 -19.49 -7.00
C ALA A 483 62.18 -20.97 -6.57
N PHE A 484 62.35 -21.88 -7.53
CA PHE A 484 62.58 -23.31 -7.25
C PHE A 484 64.06 -23.54 -6.95
N ILE A 485 64.37 -24.05 -5.77
CA ILE A 485 65.75 -24.28 -5.32
C ILE A 485 66.01 -25.78 -5.25
N MET A 486 67.08 -26.26 -5.88
CA MET A 486 67.60 -27.62 -5.70
C MET A 486 68.49 -27.67 -4.46
N SER A 487 68.19 -28.55 -3.51
CA SER A 487 69.17 -28.91 -2.48
C SER A 487 70.24 -29.80 -3.11
N THR A 488 71.50 -29.32 -3.16
CA THR A 488 72.63 -30.11 -3.62
C THR A 488 73.16 -31.08 -2.54
N VAL A 489 72.94 -32.38 -2.70
CA VAL A 489 73.86 -33.45 -2.25
C VAL A 489 74.51 -33.97 -3.55
N THR A 490 75.81 -33.98 -3.83
CA THR A 490 77.04 -33.96 -3.02
C THR A 490 78.17 -33.67 -4.02
N GLY A 491 79.16 -32.85 -3.67
CA GLY A 491 80.33 -32.67 -4.53
C GLY A 491 81.13 -31.42 -4.24
N GLY A 492 82.07 -31.53 -3.28
CA GLY A 492 83.27 -30.70 -3.20
C GLY A 492 83.08 -29.20 -2.99
N SER A 493 83.04 -28.78 -1.72
CA SER A 493 83.61 -27.48 -1.34
C SER A 493 84.52 -27.69 -0.13
N GLY A 494 85.84 -27.78 -0.40
CA GLY A 494 86.97 -27.47 0.50
C GLY A 494 86.99 -28.13 1.89
N ASP A 495 88.03 -28.84 2.33
CA ASP A 495 89.43 -28.76 1.92
C ASP A 495 90.00 -30.15 1.62
N SER A 496 89.85 -30.59 0.38
CA SER A 496 90.75 -31.59 -0.22
C SER A 496 91.59 -30.87 -1.24
N ILE A 497 92.84 -30.55 -0.88
CA ILE A 497 93.84 -30.06 -1.83
C ILE A 497 94.02 -31.16 -2.88
N SER A 498 93.61 -30.88 -4.13
CA SER A 498 93.91 -31.73 -5.28
C SER A 498 94.87 -30.98 -6.20
N VAL A 499 95.97 -31.63 -6.59
CA VAL A 499 96.93 -31.08 -7.56
C VAL A 499 96.75 -31.85 -8.86
N ASN A 500 96.36 -31.17 -9.94
CA ASN A 500 96.13 -31.74 -11.28
C ASN A 500 95.16 -32.94 -11.34
N GLY A 501 94.05 -32.88 -10.61
CA GLY A 501 92.88 -33.73 -10.86
C GLY A 501 93.04 -35.23 -10.59
N THR A 502 94.14 -35.65 -9.95
CA THR A 502 94.34 -37.00 -9.42
C THR A 502 94.59 -36.90 -7.93
N ALA A 503 93.90 -37.70 -7.11
CA ALA A 503 94.10 -37.72 -5.67
C ALA A 503 95.53 -38.24 -5.36
N ALA A 504 96.42 -37.35 -4.91
CA ALA A 504 97.76 -37.73 -4.53
C ALA A 504 97.71 -38.50 -3.21
N ALA A 505 98.07 -39.79 -3.26
CA ALA A 505 98.18 -40.70 -2.12
C ALA A 505 99.50 -40.54 -1.36
N ASP A 506 100.18 -39.41 -1.55
CA ASP A 506 101.45 -39.10 -0.91
C ASP A 506 101.20 -38.24 0.35
N ALA A 507 101.63 -38.74 1.50
CA ALA A 507 101.16 -38.27 2.80
C ALA A 507 102.00 -37.12 3.39
N ASP A 508 103.18 -36.80 2.83
CA ASP A 508 104.07 -35.73 3.33
C ASP A 508 104.49 -34.66 2.31
N LEU A 509 104.12 -34.80 1.02
CA LEU A 509 104.15 -33.74 -0.01
C LEU A 509 105.51 -33.04 -0.15
N ASP A 510 106.63 -33.71 0.12
CA ASP A 510 107.96 -33.08 0.19
C ASP A 510 108.80 -33.17 -1.11
N ASP A 511 108.28 -33.83 -2.15
CA ASP A 511 108.97 -34.09 -3.42
C ASP A 511 108.40 -33.35 -4.65
N ALA A 512 107.49 -32.39 -4.45
CA ALA A 512 106.79 -31.71 -5.54
C ALA A 512 107.73 -30.84 -6.43
N THR A 513 107.85 -31.25 -7.70
CA THR A 513 108.51 -30.51 -8.79
C THR A 513 107.43 -29.77 -9.60
N PRO A 514 107.64 -28.51 -10.03
CA PRO A 514 108.91 -27.78 -10.09
C PRO A 514 109.32 -27.04 -8.81
N ALA A 515 110.64 -27.01 -8.56
CA ALA A 515 111.25 -26.22 -7.50
C ALA A 515 111.03 -24.70 -7.69
N ALA A 516 110.84 -23.97 -6.60
CA ALA A 516 110.55 -22.54 -6.63
C ALA A 516 111.67 -21.70 -7.32
N PRO A 517 111.30 -20.58 -7.99
CA PRO A 517 112.27 -19.70 -8.66
C PRO A 517 113.34 -19.13 -7.71
N ALA A 518 114.48 -18.71 -8.26
CA ALA A 518 115.58 -18.12 -7.49
C ALA A 518 115.10 -16.96 -6.58
N ASN A 519 115.59 -16.95 -5.33
CA ASN A 519 115.19 -16.05 -4.22
C ASN A 519 113.83 -16.34 -3.59
N SER A 520 113.31 -17.56 -3.72
CA SER A 520 112.15 -18.05 -2.96
C SER A 520 112.40 -19.44 -2.38
N ILE A 521 111.67 -19.78 -1.32
CA ILE A 521 111.78 -21.08 -0.63
C ILE A 521 110.49 -21.85 -0.88
N ASN A 522 110.58 -23.16 -1.17
CA ASN A 522 109.41 -24.02 -1.24
C ASN A 522 108.68 -24.05 0.11
N VAL A 523 107.37 -23.81 0.09
CA VAL A 523 106.49 -24.00 1.26
C VAL A 523 106.18 -25.49 1.37
N LYS A 524 106.48 -26.10 2.53
CA LYS A 524 106.09 -27.48 2.83
C LYS A 524 104.68 -27.49 3.40
N TRP A 525 103.94 -28.56 3.14
CA TRP A 525 102.56 -28.72 3.62
C TRP A 525 102.47 -29.99 4.47
N GLN A 526 101.68 -29.94 5.54
CA GLN A 526 101.43 -31.09 6.40
C GLN A 526 99.94 -31.14 6.77
N LYS A 527 99.43 -32.34 7.04
CA LYS A 527 98.09 -32.56 7.56
C LYS A 527 98.14 -33.29 8.89
N ASP A 528 97.21 -32.98 9.79
CA ASP A 528 96.99 -33.81 10.97
C ASP A 528 96.01 -34.98 10.66
N ALA A 529 95.75 -35.80 11.67
CA ALA A 529 94.88 -36.98 11.57
C ALA A 529 93.44 -36.74 12.06
N LEU A 530 93.03 -35.49 12.31
CA LEU A 530 91.69 -35.16 12.83
C LEU A 530 90.60 -35.18 11.73
N THR A 531 89.32 -35.03 12.11
CA THR A 531 88.21 -34.86 11.14
C THR A 531 87.28 -33.71 11.57
N PRO A 532 87.20 -32.61 10.80
CA PRO A 532 87.97 -32.34 9.57
C PRO A 532 89.48 -32.26 9.87
N ASN A 533 90.30 -32.75 8.94
CA ASN A 533 91.76 -32.66 9.07
C ASN A 533 92.19 -31.20 9.03
N ASN A 534 93.07 -30.78 9.93
CA ASN A 534 93.73 -29.48 9.77
C ASN A 534 94.90 -29.65 8.81
N VAL A 535 94.93 -28.82 7.78
CA VAL A 535 96.06 -28.70 6.86
C VAL A 535 96.81 -27.42 7.22
N SER A 536 98.13 -27.51 7.38
CA SER A 536 98.98 -26.34 7.60
C SER A 536 100.14 -26.33 6.62
N ALA A 537 100.52 -25.13 6.20
CA ALA A 537 101.74 -24.91 5.44
C ALA A 537 102.80 -24.36 6.37
N TYR A 538 104.04 -24.82 6.25
CA TYR A 538 105.18 -24.27 6.94
C TYR A 538 106.37 -24.15 5.99
N THR A 539 107.11 -23.07 6.09
CA THR A 539 108.48 -23.03 5.57
C THR A 539 109.39 -23.69 6.62
N PRO A 540 110.34 -24.57 6.24
CA PRO A 540 111.26 -25.13 7.22
C PRO A 540 111.94 -24.01 7.99
N TYR A 541 111.81 -24.05 9.33
CA TYR A 541 112.39 -23.07 10.23
C TYR A 541 113.92 -23.13 10.10
N ALA A 542 114.50 -22.24 9.29
CA ALA A 542 115.85 -21.81 9.54
C ALA A 542 115.81 -21.08 10.89
N ALA A 543 116.43 -21.68 11.90
CA ALA A 543 116.73 -21.02 13.16
C ALA A 543 117.52 -19.72 12.92
N PRO A 544 117.61 -18.90 13.97
CA PRO A 544 116.92 -17.62 14.12
C PRO A 544 117.40 -16.56 13.11
N LEU A 545 116.50 -15.67 12.67
CA LEU A 545 116.93 -14.36 12.16
C LEU A 545 117.37 -13.52 13.36
N THR A 546 118.64 -13.69 13.71
CA THR A 546 119.43 -12.74 14.49
C THR A 546 119.36 -11.39 13.77
N VAL A 547 118.59 -10.43 14.29
CA VAL A 547 118.97 -9.04 14.07
C VAL A 547 120.03 -8.73 15.10
N ALA A 548 121.27 -9.10 14.75
CA ALA A 548 122.42 -8.45 15.30
C ALA A 548 122.35 -6.99 14.83
N THR A 549 122.11 -6.10 15.80
CA THR A 549 122.27 -4.64 15.72
C THR A 549 121.43 -3.90 14.66
N GLY A 550 120.19 -3.51 15.05
CA GLY A 550 119.39 -2.48 14.37
C GLY A 550 117.92 -2.48 14.81
N ASN A 551 117.53 -1.55 15.70
CA ASN A 551 116.23 -1.41 16.38
C ASN A 551 114.97 -1.91 15.62
N LEU A 552 114.20 -2.81 16.23
CA LEU A 552 112.76 -2.91 15.98
C LEU A 552 112.01 -2.11 17.06
N THR A 553 111.74 -0.84 16.79
CA THR A 553 110.97 0.00 17.71
C THR A 553 109.48 -0.29 17.53
N VAL A 554 108.90 -1.13 18.39
CA VAL A 554 107.44 -1.12 18.58
C VAL A 554 107.18 -0.02 19.60
N VAL A 555 106.47 1.04 19.20
CA VAL A 555 106.11 2.14 20.10
C VAL A 555 105.10 1.67 21.14
N ASP A 556 105.14 2.26 22.34
CA ASP A 556 104.09 2.04 23.34
C ASP A 556 102.73 2.49 22.79
N ALA A 557 101.68 1.74 23.09
CA ALA A 557 100.35 2.12 22.67
C ALA A 557 99.93 3.44 23.32
N SER A 558 99.25 4.27 22.54
CA SER A 558 98.60 5.48 23.02
C SER A 558 97.15 5.52 22.53
N THR A 559 96.42 6.56 22.91
CA THR A 559 95.03 6.75 22.43
C THR A 559 94.93 7.02 20.92
N THR A 560 96.05 7.25 20.23
CA THR A 560 96.10 7.60 18.80
C THR A 560 97.03 6.73 17.96
N ALA A 561 97.80 5.80 18.57
CA ALA A 561 98.67 4.86 17.86
C ALA A 561 98.63 3.46 18.48
N LYS A 562 98.48 2.43 17.64
CA LYS A 562 98.51 1.02 18.09
C LYS A 562 99.96 0.60 18.37
N GLY A 563 100.21 -0.01 19.53
CA GLY A 563 101.54 -0.34 20.03
C GLY A 563 101.52 -1.43 21.11
N ALA A 564 102.65 -1.66 21.77
CA ALA A 564 102.72 -2.59 22.91
C ALA A 564 102.08 -1.98 24.17
N VAL A 565 101.41 -2.80 25.00
CA VAL A 565 100.77 -2.36 26.25
C VAL A 565 101.22 -3.28 27.39
N GLU A 566 101.56 -2.70 28.54
CA GLU A 566 101.84 -3.43 29.78
C GLU A 566 100.60 -3.44 30.71
N LEU A 567 100.34 -4.55 31.40
CA LEU A 567 99.17 -4.71 32.27
C LEU A 567 99.48 -4.27 33.71
N ALA A 568 98.63 -3.42 34.30
CA ALA A 568 98.77 -2.93 35.66
C ALA A 568 98.57 -4.05 36.70
N THR A 569 99.31 -3.99 37.81
CA THR A 569 99.10 -4.87 38.96
C THR A 569 97.87 -4.44 39.76
N ASP A 570 97.23 -5.37 40.47
CA ASP A 570 96.00 -5.10 41.23
C ASP A 570 96.13 -3.89 42.19
N GLY A 571 95.37 -2.82 41.92
CA GLY A 571 95.33 -1.57 42.70
C GLY A 571 96.27 -0.46 42.22
N GLU A 572 97.05 -0.68 41.15
CA GLU A 572 98.18 0.19 40.76
C GLU A 572 97.77 1.46 39.98
N SER A 573 97.93 2.64 40.57
CA SER A 573 97.45 3.91 39.99
C SER A 573 98.41 4.60 39.00
N ALA A 574 99.40 3.90 38.44
CA ALA A 574 100.33 4.46 37.45
C ALA A 574 99.68 4.57 36.06
N GLY A 575 99.90 5.69 35.36
CA GLY A 575 99.32 5.94 34.04
C GLY A 575 100.10 5.27 32.89
N GLY A 576 99.39 4.83 31.85
CA GLY A 576 99.98 4.19 30.65
C GLY A 576 99.93 2.66 30.63
N LEU A 577 99.54 2.04 31.74
CA LEU A 577 99.28 0.60 31.82
C LEU A 577 97.79 0.29 31.72
N ALA A 578 97.45 -0.90 31.22
CA ALA A 578 96.07 -1.37 31.12
C ALA A 578 95.66 -2.18 32.37
N THR A 579 94.57 -1.77 33.02
CA THR A 579 94.02 -2.44 34.21
C THR A 579 93.56 -3.86 33.91
N GLN A 580 94.03 -4.84 34.68
CA GLN A 580 93.59 -6.22 34.57
C GLN A 580 92.15 -6.38 35.06
N SER A 581 91.42 -7.38 34.53
CA SER A 581 90.00 -7.57 34.86
C SER A 581 89.73 -7.98 36.31
N ASN A 582 90.75 -8.44 37.04
CA ASN A 582 90.69 -8.78 38.47
C ASN A 582 91.27 -7.67 39.37
N ASP A 583 91.64 -6.51 38.82
CA ASP A 583 92.12 -5.36 39.60
C ASP A 583 90.97 -4.74 40.40
N GLY A 584 91.15 -4.56 41.71
CA GLY A 584 90.18 -4.06 42.68
C GLY A 584 89.74 -2.61 42.46
N ARG A 585 90.37 -1.86 41.53
CA ARG A 585 89.85 -0.56 41.04
C ARG A 585 88.68 -0.71 40.09
N LEU A 586 88.55 -1.85 39.40
CA LEU A 586 87.33 -2.19 38.69
C LEU A 586 86.31 -2.62 39.75
N SER A 587 85.65 -1.64 40.37
CA SER A 587 84.73 -1.90 41.48
C SER A 587 83.63 -2.89 41.09
N ASN A 588 83.34 -3.87 41.96
CA ASN A 588 82.18 -4.75 41.81
C ASN A 588 80.91 -3.93 41.52
N ALA A 589 80.07 -4.47 40.62
CA ALA A 589 78.92 -3.81 40.00
C ALA A 589 78.21 -2.79 40.91
N ARG A 590 78.46 -1.50 40.65
CA ARG A 590 77.57 -0.44 41.12
C ARG A 590 76.33 -0.41 40.23
N THR A 591 75.16 -0.39 40.86
CA THR A 591 73.89 -0.05 40.22
C THR A 591 74.07 1.27 39.48
N PRO A 592 73.79 1.36 38.17
CA PRO A 592 74.00 2.60 37.44
C PRO A 592 73.19 3.74 38.07
N THR A 593 73.88 4.74 38.61
CA THR A 593 73.31 6.08 38.77
C THR A 593 73.23 6.70 37.38
N ASN A 594 72.09 7.32 37.06
CA ASN A 594 71.78 7.93 35.77
C ASN A 594 72.97 8.62 35.12
N HIS A 595 73.24 8.25 33.87
CA HIS A 595 74.03 9.06 32.96
C HIS A 595 73.08 9.98 32.21
N ASP A 596 73.02 11.22 32.69
CA ASP A 596 72.62 12.37 31.89
C ASP A 596 73.66 12.57 30.78
N ASP A 597 73.17 12.48 29.55
CA ASP A 597 73.15 13.57 28.58
C ASP A 597 73.71 13.23 27.20
N ALA A 598 72.95 13.70 26.20
CA ALA A 598 73.32 14.10 24.84
C ALA A 598 72.38 13.64 23.72
N TYR A 599 71.26 12.96 23.99
CA TYR A 599 70.17 12.84 23.02
C TYR A 599 68.81 12.79 23.74
N HIS A 600 68.05 13.88 23.60
CA HIS A 600 66.59 14.00 23.83
C HIS A 600 66.00 14.70 25.06
N THR A 601 66.65 15.72 25.66
CA THR A 601 65.86 16.72 26.42
C THR A 601 66.46 18.13 26.36
N THR A 602 66.03 18.94 25.40
CA THR A 602 65.92 20.39 25.60
C THR A 602 64.45 20.76 25.68
N SER A 603 64.00 20.88 26.93
CA SER A 603 63.06 21.89 27.41
C SER A 603 61.57 21.73 27.10
N TYR A 604 60.88 21.03 28.01
CA TYR A 604 59.65 21.60 28.58
C TYR A 604 59.48 21.20 30.06
N SER A 605 59.70 22.14 30.97
CA SER A 605 59.57 21.97 32.44
C SER A 605 58.47 22.85 33.06
N GLY A 606 57.30 22.92 32.41
CA GLY A 606 56.15 23.65 32.93
C GLY A 606 55.40 22.90 34.03
N VAL A 607 55.36 23.46 35.24
CA VAL A 607 54.51 23.04 36.36
C VAL A 607 53.07 23.53 36.16
N GLY A 608 52.13 22.63 35.83
CA GLY A 608 50.69 22.88 35.77
C GLY A 608 49.93 21.94 34.82
N THR A 609 48.76 21.42 35.23
CA THR A 609 47.95 20.48 34.43
C THR A 609 46.69 21.15 33.84
N CYS A 610 46.41 20.91 32.56
CA CYS A 610 45.10 21.19 31.97
C CYS A 610 44.17 19.99 32.23
N THR A 611 43.06 20.18 32.94
CA THR A 611 42.08 19.12 33.17
C THR A 611 40.97 19.24 32.12
N ASN A 612 40.88 18.26 31.21
CA ASN A 612 39.89 18.19 30.11
C ASN A 612 39.92 19.37 29.09
N GLN A 613 41.09 19.94 28.81
CA GLN A 613 41.31 21.01 27.83
C GLN A 613 42.65 20.81 27.09
N PHE A 614 42.77 21.27 25.84
CA PHE A 614 44.05 21.22 25.11
C PHE A 614 44.94 22.42 25.50
N PRO A 615 46.24 22.22 25.74
CA PRO A 615 47.19 23.32 25.91
C PRO A 615 47.42 24.00 24.55
N ARG A 616 47.11 25.30 24.45
CA ARG A 616 47.25 26.04 23.18
C ARG A 616 48.62 26.67 22.98
N THR A 617 49.31 27.00 24.07
CA THR A 617 50.72 27.41 24.04
C THR A 617 51.46 26.80 25.23
N LEU A 618 52.67 26.33 24.93
CA LEU A 618 53.61 25.77 25.89
C LEU A 618 54.69 26.84 26.15
N ASN A 619 54.76 27.36 27.38
CA ASN A 619 55.78 28.29 27.89
C ASN A 619 56.63 27.62 29.01
N ASP A 620 57.95 27.70 28.89
CA ASP A 620 58.92 27.08 29.81
C ASP A 620 58.97 27.72 31.22
N SER A 621 58.27 28.84 31.43
CA SER A 621 58.35 29.64 32.67
C SER A 621 56.99 30.08 33.26
N ALA A 622 55.85 29.56 32.78
CA ALA A 622 54.51 29.82 33.34
C ALA A 622 53.53 28.66 33.08
N SER A 623 52.41 28.60 33.82
CA SER A 623 51.34 27.61 33.58
C SER A 623 50.80 27.74 32.14
N PRO A 624 50.55 26.62 31.43
CA PRO A 624 50.06 26.66 30.06
C PRO A 624 48.70 27.35 29.97
N THR A 625 48.41 28.01 28.84
CA THR A 625 47.05 28.49 28.57
C THR A 625 46.20 27.32 28.06
N CYS A 626 45.23 26.91 28.86
CA CYS A 626 44.32 25.82 28.55
C CYS A 626 43.04 26.38 27.93
N ALA A 627 42.54 25.73 26.88
CA ALA A 627 41.24 26.04 26.30
C ALA A 627 40.52 24.76 25.88
N SER A 628 39.19 24.80 25.94
CA SER A 628 38.33 23.73 25.42
C SER A 628 38.61 23.53 23.94
N VAL A 629 38.45 22.29 23.46
CA VAL A 629 38.50 21.98 22.02
C VAL A 629 37.50 22.89 21.30
N ALA A 630 37.96 23.63 20.28
CA ALA A 630 37.10 24.43 19.43
C ALA A 630 36.98 23.76 18.06
N ASP A 631 35.86 23.93 17.36
CA ASP A 631 35.62 23.32 16.04
C ASP A 631 36.72 23.65 15.00
N ALA A 632 37.41 24.78 15.18
CA ALA A 632 38.53 25.20 14.35
C ALA A 632 39.82 24.36 14.51
N ASP A 633 39.96 23.57 15.59
CA ASP A 633 41.12 22.71 15.84
C ASP A 633 41.10 21.40 15.06
N ILE A 634 39.95 21.06 14.47
CA ILE A 634 39.79 19.93 13.56
C ILE A 634 39.82 20.50 12.12
N SER A 635 40.94 21.11 11.74
CA SER A 635 41.13 21.57 10.35
C SER A 635 41.55 20.38 9.49
N GLY A 636 40.59 19.57 9.10
CA GLY A 636 40.81 18.42 8.24
C GLY A 636 39.52 18.07 7.52
N THR A 637 39.10 18.90 6.58
CA THR A 637 38.06 18.53 5.62
C THR A 637 38.56 17.33 4.83
N ILE A 638 38.14 16.12 5.18
CA ILE A 638 38.25 14.97 4.27
C ILE A 638 37.18 15.17 3.20
N ALA A 639 37.52 15.99 2.19
CA ALA A 639 36.72 16.12 0.98
C ALA A 639 36.96 14.87 0.11
N GLY A 640 36.05 13.91 0.20
CA GLY A 640 36.02 12.75 -0.66
C GLY A 640 35.27 11.59 -0.03
N THR A 641 34.30 11.04 -0.76
CA THR A 641 33.60 9.80 -0.42
C THR A 641 34.61 8.65 -0.43
N LYS A 642 35.27 8.42 0.70
CA LYS A 642 36.09 7.23 0.93
C LYS A 642 35.26 6.26 1.76
N THR A 643 34.68 5.28 1.09
CA THR A 643 34.06 4.12 1.73
C THR A 643 35.13 3.43 2.58
N LEU A 644 35.02 3.53 3.90
CA LEU A 644 35.81 2.73 4.82
C LEU A 644 35.28 1.30 4.75
N ALA A 645 36.06 0.39 4.17
CA ALA A 645 35.74 -1.02 4.16
C ALA A 645 35.64 -1.54 5.61
N ALA A 646 34.64 -2.38 5.88
CA ALA A 646 34.47 -3.07 7.15
C ALA A 646 35.74 -3.92 7.44
N GLY A 647 36.56 -3.46 8.38
CA GLY A 647 37.83 -4.11 8.74
C GLY A 647 38.93 -3.18 9.29
N ALA A 648 38.78 -1.86 9.23
CA ALA A 648 39.86 -0.92 9.59
C ALA A 648 40.10 -0.67 11.11
N PHE A 649 39.61 -1.54 12.01
CA PHE A 649 39.88 -1.45 13.45
C PHE A 649 40.35 -2.79 14.05
N ALA A 650 41.14 -3.54 13.29
CA ALA A 650 41.91 -4.67 13.82
C ALA A 650 43.40 -4.30 13.85
N ASP A 651 43.75 -3.18 14.48
CA ASP A 651 45.08 -3.04 15.07
C ASP A 651 44.93 -2.81 16.57
N SER A 652 45.21 -3.89 17.28
CA SER A 652 45.36 -3.96 18.71
C SER A 652 46.63 -3.21 19.12
N THR A 653 46.53 -1.93 19.48
CA THR A 653 47.27 -1.36 20.62
C THR A 653 46.94 0.12 20.83
N ALA A 654 46.64 0.47 22.09
CA ALA A 654 46.67 1.81 22.66
C ALA A 654 45.55 2.83 22.33
N TYR A 655 44.38 2.64 22.95
CA TYR A 655 43.74 3.75 23.68
C TYR A 655 42.80 3.21 24.78
N GLN A 656 43.35 3.06 25.98
CA GLN A 656 42.57 2.72 27.18
C GLN A 656 41.95 4.02 27.72
N LEU A 657 40.67 4.28 27.43
CA LEU A 657 39.90 5.22 28.25
C LEU A 657 39.60 4.54 29.58
N GLY A 658 40.20 5.10 30.63
CA GLY A 658 40.17 4.53 31.98
C GLY A 658 38.78 4.29 32.55
N LYS A 659 38.73 3.24 33.37
CA LYS A 659 37.67 2.80 34.30
C LYS A 659 36.80 3.92 34.90
N ALA A 660 35.76 4.32 34.17
CA ALA A 660 34.47 4.65 34.74
C ALA A 660 33.45 4.29 33.66
N THR A 661 32.58 3.30 33.93
CA THR A 661 31.49 2.89 33.04
C THR A 661 30.71 4.11 32.55
N PRO A 662 30.83 4.53 31.28
CA PRO A 662 29.92 5.50 30.72
C PRO A 662 28.67 4.72 30.31
N THR A 663 27.56 4.95 31.01
CA THR A 663 26.26 4.36 30.68
C THR A 663 25.66 4.88 29.36
N ALA A 664 26.36 5.76 28.64
CA ALA A 664 26.11 6.08 27.24
C ALA A 664 27.36 6.71 26.62
N VAL A 665 27.81 6.18 25.47
CA VAL A 665 28.67 6.92 24.54
C VAL A 665 27.74 7.69 23.61
N THR A 666 27.54 8.98 23.88
CA THR A 666 26.75 9.84 23.00
C THR A 666 27.65 10.37 21.88
N LEU A 667 27.41 9.93 20.64
CA LEU A 667 27.94 10.59 19.45
C LEU A 667 27.16 11.90 19.24
N ASN A 668 27.75 13.03 19.61
CA ASN A 668 27.19 14.34 19.30
C ASN A 668 27.44 14.64 17.82
N VAL A 669 26.44 14.41 16.97
CA VAL A 669 26.41 15.01 15.63
C VAL A 669 25.83 16.42 15.80
N GLY A 670 26.71 17.41 15.89
CA GLY A 670 26.30 18.81 15.96
C GLY A 670 25.66 19.25 14.66
N HIS A 671 24.36 19.55 14.66
CA HIS A 671 23.74 20.33 13.60
C HIS A 671 24.02 21.81 13.86
N ASN A 672 24.89 22.41 13.05
CA ASN A 672 24.97 23.86 12.94
C ASN A 672 24.10 24.28 11.74
N GLY A 673 23.06 25.06 12.03
CA GLY A 673 22.33 25.94 11.11
C GLY A 673 22.02 25.47 9.68
N THR A 674 20.72 25.41 9.36
CA THR A 674 20.17 25.59 8.01
C THR A 674 20.63 24.62 6.92
N SER A 675 19.93 23.49 6.80
CA SER A 675 19.35 22.97 5.54
C SER A 675 18.86 21.52 5.73
N ALA A 676 17.66 21.23 5.23
CA ALA A 676 17.08 19.91 5.25
C ALA A 676 17.89 18.92 4.38
N LEU A 677 18.47 17.90 5.00
CA LEU A 677 18.88 16.68 4.32
C LEU A 677 18.41 15.47 5.13
N VAL A 678 17.66 14.62 4.44
CA VAL A 678 17.07 13.37 4.90
C VAL A 678 18.16 12.47 5.49
N ASN A 679 18.03 12.13 6.77
CA ASN A 679 18.94 11.21 7.45
C ASN A 679 18.55 9.76 7.12
N THR A 680 18.93 9.28 5.94
CA THR A 680 19.03 7.82 5.70
C THR A 680 20.47 7.40 6.00
N LEU A 681 20.70 6.90 7.22
CA LEU A 681 21.90 6.12 7.51
C LEU A 681 21.75 4.78 6.77
N ASN A 682 22.39 4.67 5.61
CA ASN A 682 22.32 3.48 4.78
C ASN A 682 23.23 2.39 5.39
N ILE A 683 22.69 1.55 6.27
CA ILE A 683 23.37 0.32 6.70
C ILE A 683 23.20 -0.68 5.56
N ALA A 684 24.21 -0.76 4.71
CA ALA A 684 24.23 -1.71 3.61
C ALA A 684 24.22 -3.16 4.16
N ALA A 685 23.21 -3.92 3.74
CA ALA A 685 23.11 -5.38 3.75
C ALA A 685 23.18 -6.08 5.12
N HIS A 686 22.01 -6.50 5.62
CA HIS A 686 21.92 -7.72 6.42
C HIS A 686 20.97 -8.70 5.75
N THR A 687 21.55 -9.61 4.96
CA THR A 687 20.88 -10.81 4.44
C THR A 687 20.64 -11.78 5.59
N HIS A 688 19.38 -12.18 5.80
CA HIS A 688 19.03 -13.23 6.75
C HIS A 688 19.32 -14.61 6.14
N SER A 689 20.41 -15.24 6.59
CA SER A 689 20.70 -16.65 6.34
C SER A 689 20.75 -17.41 7.67
N SER A 690 19.81 -18.35 7.78
CA SER A 690 19.96 -19.70 8.35
C SER A 690 20.13 -19.89 9.88
N THR A 691 19.34 -20.84 10.39
CA THR A 691 19.67 -21.87 11.40
C THR A 691 20.60 -21.50 12.57
N ALA A 692 20.00 -21.57 13.77
CA ALA A 692 20.54 -22.07 15.04
C ALA A 692 22.06 -21.92 15.30
N GLY A 693 22.41 -20.97 16.18
CA GLY A 693 23.65 -21.04 16.96
C GLY A 693 24.38 -19.71 17.07
N ALA A 694 24.24 -19.08 18.23
CA ALA A 694 25.17 -18.12 18.85
C ALA A 694 25.62 -16.87 18.05
N GLY A 695 25.03 -15.73 18.42
CA GLY A 695 25.78 -14.48 18.64
C GLY A 695 25.75 -13.46 17.50
N GLY A 696 25.10 -12.31 17.75
CA GLY A 696 25.29 -11.08 16.97
C GLY A 696 24.04 -10.37 16.47
N GLN A 697 22.90 -10.42 17.19
CA GLN A 697 21.86 -9.43 16.96
C GLN A 697 22.34 -8.08 17.51
N VAL A 698 22.30 -7.03 16.68
CA VAL A 698 22.13 -5.67 17.19
C VAL A 698 20.78 -5.69 17.88
N ALA A 699 20.81 -5.95 19.18
CA ALA A 699 19.64 -5.87 20.02
C ALA A 699 19.19 -4.41 19.98
N VAL A 700 18.08 -4.14 19.28
CA VAL A 700 17.14 -3.15 19.81
C VAL A 700 16.59 -3.78 21.08
N ALA A 701 17.37 -3.67 22.15
CA ALA A 701 16.98 -4.06 23.48
C ALA A 701 15.93 -3.04 23.91
N ASP A 702 14.68 -3.26 23.49
CA ASP A 702 13.55 -3.45 24.40
C ASP A 702 12.25 -3.65 23.59
N THR A 703 11.85 -4.90 23.38
CA THR A 703 10.49 -5.26 22.89
C THR A 703 9.46 -5.28 24.02
N THR A 704 9.78 -4.73 25.19
CA THR A 704 8.91 -4.65 26.37
C THR A 704 8.97 -3.31 27.13
N GLY A 705 9.65 -2.26 26.60
CA GLY A 705 9.84 -1.00 27.30
C GLY A 705 10.46 0.15 26.47
N THR A 706 9.68 1.21 26.31
CA THR A 706 10.08 2.60 26.01
C THR A 706 11.04 2.92 24.85
N LEU A 707 10.44 3.46 23.78
CA LEU A 707 11.08 4.28 22.73
C LEU A 707 11.53 5.64 23.32
N ALA A 708 12.83 5.93 23.33
CA ALA A 708 13.34 7.25 23.70
C ALA A 708 13.28 8.21 22.50
N VAL A 709 12.17 8.92 22.31
CA VAL A 709 12.10 10.04 21.37
C VAL A 709 12.58 11.33 22.06
N GLY A 710 13.82 11.72 21.75
CA GLY A 710 14.36 13.03 22.13
C GLY A 710 13.54 14.14 21.47
N ARG A 711 12.89 14.96 22.31
CA ARG A 711 12.01 16.11 21.97
C ARG A 711 10.64 15.70 21.41
N GLY A 712 9.93 14.89 22.20
CA GLY A 712 8.52 14.57 22.01
C GLY A 712 7.97 13.46 22.90
N GLY A 713 8.85 12.70 23.57
CA GLY A 713 8.44 11.64 24.51
C GLY A 713 8.06 12.21 25.87
N SER A 714 6.95 11.75 26.41
CA SER A 714 6.25 12.26 27.60
C SER A 714 7.01 12.33 28.93
N GLY A 715 8.31 12.00 28.99
CA GLY A 715 9.13 12.05 30.20
C GLY A 715 8.68 11.09 31.33
N LEU A 716 7.88 10.07 31.01
CA LEU A 716 7.32 9.13 31.99
C LEU A 716 8.08 7.81 31.96
N THR A 717 8.45 7.29 33.12
CA THR A 717 9.16 6.01 33.28
C THR A 717 8.23 4.80 33.37
N THR A 718 6.92 5.01 33.53
CA THR A 718 5.86 3.99 33.55
C THR A 718 4.55 4.57 32.98
N VAL A 719 3.72 3.73 32.36
CA VAL A 719 2.35 4.06 31.92
C VAL A 719 1.38 3.47 32.94
N ALA A 720 0.55 4.30 33.58
CA ALA A 720 -0.52 3.78 34.43
C ALA A 720 -1.63 3.13 33.57
N ALA A 721 -2.40 2.20 34.13
CA ALA A 721 -3.56 1.63 33.42
C ALA A 721 -4.50 2.75 32.93
N ASP A 722 -5.08 2.56 31.76
CA ASP A 722 -6.05 3.47 31.13
C ASP A 722 -5.51 4.88 30.84
N GLN A 723 -4.23 4.99 30.42
CA GLN A 723 -3.62 6.25 29.95
C GLN A 723 -3.40 6.28 28.43
N ILE A 724 -3.59 7.46 27.83
CA ILE A 724 -3.31 7.73 26.42
C ILE A 724 -2.26 8.84 26.29
N TYR A 725 -1.37 8.70 25.30
CA TYR A 725 -0.40 9.75 24.94
C TYR A 725 -1.01 10.72 23.94
N LEU A 726 -1.15 11.97 24.35
CA LEU A 726 -1.81 13.02 23.59
C LEU A 726 -0.82 14.12 23.22
N GLY A 727 -0.78 14.50 21.95
CA GLY A 727 -0.02 15.66 21.50
C GLY A 727 -0.62 16.96 22.06
N THR A 728 0.09 17.61 22.98
CA THR A 728 -0.35 18.87 23.62
C THR A 728 0.37 20.10 23.04
N ALA A 729 1.39 19.91 22.21
CA ALA A 729 2.07 20.93 21.42
C ALA A 729 2.74 20.30 20.20
N ALA A 730 3.28 21.13 19.28
CA ALA A 730 3.87 20.69 18.00
C ALA A 730 4.88 19.53 18.14
N ASP A 731 5.64 19.50 19.24
CA ASP A 731 6.64 18.47 19.53
C ASP A 731 6.53 17.90 20.95
N THR A 732 5.32 17.86 21.54
CA THR A 732 5.15 17.39 22.94
C THR A 732 3.96 16.45 23.06
N PHE A 733 4.21 15.21 23.49
CA PHE A 733 3.18 14.28 23.93
C PHE A 733 3.12 14.23 25.46
N THR A 734 1.93 14.34 26.04
CA THR A 734 1.70 14.23 27.48
C THR A 734 0.76 13.04 27.74
N ALA A 735 1.06 12.20 28.75
CA ALA A 735 0.10 11.17 29.14
C ALA A 735 -1.11 11.80 29.84
N LYS A 736 -2.29 11.34 29.46
CA LYS A 736 -3.56 11.74 30.06
C LYS A 736 -4.33 10.48 30.43
N SER A 737 -4.87 10.45 31.65
CA SER A 737 -5.73 9.35 32.09
C SER A 737 -7.10 9.45 31.44
N ILE A 738 -7.63 8.31 31.04
CA ILE A 738 -9.01 8.14 30.59
C ILE A 738 -9.84 7.82 31.85
N PRO A 739 -10.79 8.67 32.26
CA PRO A 739 -11.67 8.34 33.38
C PRO A 739 -12.61 7.18 32.99
N ASP A 740 -12.95 6.35 33.98
CA ASP A 740 -13.94 5.29 33.80
C ASP A 740 -15.34 5.89 33.68
N CYS A 741 -15.96 5.68 32.52
CA CYS A 741 -17.27 6.23 32.17
C CYS A 741 -18.37 5.16 32.14
N ASP A 742 -18.19 4.00 32.77
CA ASP A 742 -19.15 2.88 32.71
C ASP A 742 -20.42 3.02 33.57
N GLY A 743 -20.56 4.13 34.32
CA GLY A 743 -21.56 4.28 35.38
C GLY A 743 -23.04 4.45 34.97
N ALA A 744 -23.39 4.45 33.68
CA ALA A 744 -24.79 4.54 33.19
C ALA A 744 -24.96 4.07 31.74
N THR A 745 -26.19 3.72 31.34
CA THR A 745 -26.55 3.28 29.96
C THR A 745 -26.34 4.34 28.87
N THR A 746 -25.94 5.55 29.24
CA THR A 746 -25.82 6.73 28.40
C THR A 746 -24.59 7.54 28.78
N ALA A 747 -23.39 6.95 28.76
CA ALA A 747 -22.15 7.67 29.06
C ALA A 747 -21.22 7.74 27.84
N LYS A 748 -20.53 8.87 27.68
CA LYS A 748 -19.54 9.11 26.62
C LYS A 748 -18.26 9.72 27.17
N LEU A 749 -17.14 9.39 26.54
CA LEU A 749 -15.86 10.03 26.82
C LEU A 749 -15.77 11.36 26.06
N LEU A 750 -15.55 12.46 26.78
CA LEU A 750 -15.36 13.80 26.22
C LEU A 750 -13.87 14.15 26.22
N TYR A 751 -13.42 14.84 25.18
CA TYR A 751 -12.07 15.38 25.07
C TYR A 751 -12.12 16.90 24.86
N ASP A 752 -11.52 17.66 25.77
CA ASP A 752 -11.38 19.12 25.65
C ASP A 752 -10.02 19.47 25.02
N THR A 753 -10.05 20.01 23.81
CA THR A 753 -8.85 20.38 23.04
C THR A 753 -8.09 21.58 23.62
N THR A 754 -8.71 22.35 24.52
CA THR A 754 -8.11 23.53 25.15
C THR A 754 -7.38 23.16 26.43
N THR A 755 -7.97 22.28 27.25
CA THR A 755 -7.37 21.83 28.51
C THR A 755 -6.61 20.50 28.38
N HIS A 756 -6.74 19.84 27.23
CA HIS A 756 -6.17 18.52 26.94
C HIS A 756 -6.57 17.47 27.97
N ALA A 757 -7.82 17.46 28.40
CA ALA A 757 -8.34 16.57 29.45
C ALA A 757 -9.46 15.68 28.92
N PHE A 758 -9.52 14.45 29.43
CA PHE A 758 -10.63 13.53 29.22
C PHE A 758 -11.59 13.61 30.41
N SER A 759 -12.88 13.65 30.15
CA SER A 759 -13.93 13.65 31.18
C SER A 759 -15.10 12.75 30.77
N CYS A 760 -15.79 12.18 31.74
CA CYS A 760 -17.03 11.48 31.46
C CYS A 760 -18.16 12.50 31.30
N GLY A 761 -18.84 12.41 30.16
CA GLY A 761 -20.11 13.07 29.93
C GLY A 761 -21.24 12.04 29.93
N THR A 762 -22.46 12.48 30.19
CA THR A 762 -23.64 11.73 29.77
C THR A 762 -23.83 11.90 28.27
N ASP A 763 -24.39 10.88 27.62
CA ASP A 763 -24.90 10.96 26.26
C ASP A 763 -25.80 12.19 26.20
N GLN A 764 -25.55 13.05 25.21
CA GLN A 764 -26.56 14.05 24.94
C GLN A 764 -27.68 13.25 24.30
N THR A 765 -28.74 12.91 25.05
CA THR A 765 -30.01 12.54 24.43
C THR A 765 -30.33 13.65 23.46
N SER A 766 -29.99 13.44 22.19
CA SER A 766 -30.14 14.34 21.07
C SER A 766 -30.22 15.82 21.50
N ALA A 767 -29.11 16.56 21.48
CA ALA A 767 -29.25 17.98 21.19
C ALA A 767 -29.65 18.14 19.70
N GLY A 768 -30.85 17.67 19.35
CA GLY A 768 -31.71 18.52 18.55
C GLY A 768 -31.84 19.79 19.38
N GLY A 769 -31.42 20.93 18.81
CA GLY A 769 -31.27 22.19 19.54
C GLY A 769 -32.42 22.39 20.54
N GLY A 770 -32.07 22.70 21.79
CA GLY A 770 -32.98 22.70 22.94
C GLY A 770 -34.38 23.07 22.49
N GLY A 771 -35.29 22.09 22.50
CA GLY A 771 -36.61 22.22 21.92
C GLY A 771 -37.36 23.30 22.68
N LYS A 772 -37.22 24.55 22.22
CA LYS A 772 -37.99 25.70 22.67
C LYS A 772 -39.44 25.37 22.37
N ALA A 773 -40.21 25.09 23.40
CA ALA A 773 -41.65 24.96 23.23
C ALA A 773 -42.24 26.37 23.32
N MET A 774 -43.15 26.69 22.40
CA MET A 774 -43.90 27.93 22.48
C MET A 774 -45.30 27.61 22.96
N PHE A 775 -45.71 28.29 24.03
CA PHE A 775 -47.08 28.30 24.47
C PHE A 775 -47.79 29.48 23.81
N HIS A 776 -48.95 29.22 23.19
CA HIS A 776 -49.67 30.20 22.40
C HIS A 776 -51.11 30.31 22.90
N LEU A 777 -51.58 31.54 23.09
CA LEU A 777 -52.95 31.93 23.34
C LEU A 777 -53.51 32.67 22.12
N VAL A 778 -54.70 32.27 21.67
CA VAL A 778 -55.62 33.08 20.88
C VAL A 778 -56.93 33.19 21.68
N SER A 779 -57.40 34.38 22.00
CA SER A 779 -58.69 34.51 22.67
C SER A 779 -59.83 34.14 21.70
N SER A 780 -60.82 33.39 22.19
CA SER A 780 -62.00 33.01 21.38
C SER A 780 -63.10 34.06 21.33
N ALA A 781 -62.94 35.14 22.09
CA ALA A 781 -63.79 36.32 22.08
C ALA A 781 -62.92 37.56 22.27
N ALA A 782 -63.45 38.72 21.88
CA ALA A 782 -62.82 40.00 22.20
C ALA A 782 -62.76 40.17 23.73
N LEU A 783 -61.57 40.45 24.25
CA LEU A 783 -61.38 40.80 25.65
C LEU A 783 -61.75 42.27 25.81
N ALA A 784 -62.40 42.63 26.92
CA ALA A 784 -62.81 44.01 27.23
C ALA A 784 -62.85 44.28 28.74
N ALA A 785 -62.30 43.36 29.54
CA ALA A 785 -62.23 43.37 30.99
C ALA A 785 -61.12 42.40 31.43
N ASP A 786 -60.72 42.46 32.70
CA ASP A 786 -59.79 41.53 33.32
C ASP A 786 -60.10 40.07 32.99
N ALA A 787 -59.13 39.39 32.38
CA ALA A 787 -59.33 38.07 31.84
C ALA A 787 -58.13 37.15 32.06
N TYR A 788 -58.44 35.88 32.31
CA TYR A 788 -57.52 34.81 32.63
C TYR A 788 -57.61 33.74 31.54
N CYS A 789 -56.52 33.57 30.80
CA CYS A 789 -56.49 32.85 29.54
C CYS A 789 -55.46 31.70 29.55
N ALA A 790 -55.85 30.52 29.07
CA ALA A 790 -54.94 29.39 28.89
C ALA A 790 -54.02 29.62 27.68
N LEU A 791 -52.82 29.07 27.68
CA LEU A 791 -51.89 29.13 26.54
C LEU A 791 -51.90 27.81 25.74
N SER A 792 -53.08 27.31 25.38
CA SER A 792 -53.29 26.04 24.67
C SER A 792 -53.94 26.18 23.29
N GLY A 793 -53.84 27.36 22.66
CA GLY A 793 -54.44 27.67 21.36
C GLY A 793 -55.66 28.58 21.49
N TYR A 794 -56.72 28.27 20.74
CA TYR A 794 -57.96 29.06 20.69
C TYR A 794 -58.86 28.73 21.89
N ASP A 795 -58.83 29.56 22.92
CA ASP A 795 -59.45 29.27 24.22
C ASP A 795 -60.39 30.38 24.73
N VAL A 796 -61.35 30.02 25.58
CA VAL A 796 -62.28 30.97 26.22
C VAL A 796 -61.63 31.53 27.48
N CYS A 797 -61.26 32.81 27.47
CA CYS A 797 -60.76 33.49 28.66
C CYS A 797 -61.86 33.69 29.71
N SER A 798 -61.48 33.67 30.98
CA SER A 798 -62.39 33.74 32.14
C SER A 798 -62.14 35.02 32.91
N THR A 799 -63.18 35.69 33.41
CA THR A 799 -63.04 36.83 34.33
C THR A 799 -62.80 36.40 35.78
N SER A 800 -62.80 35.09 36.06
CA SER A 800 -62.51 34.50 37.37
C SER A 800 -61.10 33.90 37.41
N SER A 801 -60.32 34.28 38.43
CA SER A 801 -58.92 33.87 38.65
C SER A 801 -58.73 32.42 39.11
N THR A 802 -59.82 31.69 39.39
CA THR A 802 -59.82 30.29 39.84
C THR A 802 -60.42 29.30 38.84
N ALA A 803 -60.75 29.75 37.62
CA ALA A 803 -61.32 28.90 36.58
C ALA A 803 -60.33 27.79 36.15
N SER A 804 -60.57 26.58 36.65
CA SER A 804 -59.68 25.41 36.46
C SER A 804 -59.50 24.93 35.03
N ARG A 805 -60.35 25.40 34.09
CA ARG A 805 -60.26 25.09 32.65
C ARG A 805 -59.31 26.01 31.89
N ASN A 806 -58.88 27.13 32.49
CA ASN A 806 -58.16 28.19 31.78
C ASN A 806 -56.67 28.22 32.12
N GLN A 807 -56.09 27.05 32.41
CA GLN A 807 -54.71 26.90 32.87
C GLN A 807 -54.02 25.80 32.07
N THR A 808 -52.81 26.07 31.57
CA THR A 808 -52.03 25.11 30.78
C THR A 808 -51.06 24.39 31.70
N ARG A 809 -51.25 23.08 31.88
CA ARG A 809 -50.34 22.25 32.69
C ARG A 809 -49.06 21.99 31.92
N VAL A 810 -47.91 22.30 32.53
CA VAL A 810 -46.60 22.07 31.93
C VAL A 810 -46.09 20.68 32.35
N PRO A 811 -45.76 19.78 31.41
CA PRO A 811 -45.36 18.41 31.74
C PRO A 811 -43.89 18.26 32.16
N PHE A 812 -43.10 19.32 32.08
CA PHE A 812 -41.67 19.35 32.42
C PHE A 812 -41.32 20.62 33.21
N SER A 813 -40.17 20.61 33.89
CA SER A 813 -39.64 21.81 34.53
C SER A 813 -38.91 22.66 33.48
N GLY A 814 -38.94 23.98 33.62
CA GLY A 814 -38.32 24.87 32.65
C GLY A 814 -38.32 26.34 33.06
N THR A 815 -37.74 27.17 32.21
CA THR A 815 -37.72 28.62 32.35
C THR A 815 -38.59 29.26 31.28
N LEU A 816 -39.61 29.99 31.70
CA LEU A 816 -40.45 30.83 30.85
C LEU A 816 -39.72 32.15 30.56
N LYS A 817 -39.79 32.62 29.31
CA LYS A 817 -39.19 33.88 28.84
C LYS A 817 -39.84 34.34 27.54
N ASN A 818 -39.44 35.51 27.04
CA ASN A 818 -39.84 36.02 25.72
C ASN A 818 -41.35 36.05 25.52
N LEU A 819 -42.06 36.83 26.34
CA LEU A 819 -43.47 37.11 26.13
C LEU A 819 -43.62 38.07 24.94
N TYR A 820 -44.49 37.74 24.01
CA TYR A 820 -44.99 38.64 22.98
C TYR A 820 -46.52 38.60 22.98
N ALA A 821 -47.18 39.75 22.91
CA ALA A 821 -48.63 39.83 22.90
C ALA A 821 -49.13 40.83 21.85
N TRP A 822 -50.30 40.57 21.27
CA TRP A 822 -50.91 41.36 20.21
C TRP A 822 -52.44 41.49 20.33
N PHE A 823 -52.99 42.52 19.70
CA PHE A 823 -54.41 42.66 19.39
C PHE A 823 -54.65 42.73 17.88
N ASP A 824 -55.85 42.33 17.45
CA ASP A 824 -56.32 42.51 16.07
C ASP A 824 -56.81 43.94 15.76
N ALA A 825 -56.97 44.77 16.79
CA ALA A 825 -57.40 46.16 16.68
C ALA A 825 -56.43 47.11 17.43
N ALA A 826 -56.22 48.30 16.86
CA ALA A 826 -55.44 49.36 17.50
C ALA A 826 -56.20 49.94 18.71
N GLN A 827 -55.50 50.10 19.83
CA GLN A 827 -56.08 50.63 21.07
C GLN A 827 -56.08 52.18 21.07
N ALA A 828 -57.09 52.79 21.69
CA ALA A 828 -57.21 54.25 21.75
C ALA A 828 -56.11 54.86 22.64
N SER A 829 -55.75 56.12 22.38
CA SER A 829 -54.68 56.81 23.11
C SER A 829 -55.08 57.04 24.58
N GLY A 830 -54.28 56.53 25.51
CA GLY A 830 -54.52 56.63 26.95
C GLY A 830 -54.93 55.31 27.62
N ASP A 831 -55.18 54.27 26.83
CA ASP A 831 -55.67 52.97 27.30
C ASP A 831 -54.52 51.96 27.38
N SER A 832 -54.38 51.31 28.53
CA SER A 832 -53.24 50.44 28.83
C SER A 832 -53.71 49.01 29.10
N CYS A 833 -53.32 48.10 28.22
CA CYS A 833 -53.62 46.67 28.27
C CYS A 833 -52.37 45.92 28.73
N THR A 834 -52.37 45.29 29.90
CA THR A 834 -51.18 44.57 30.40
C THR A 834 -51.35 43.05 30.34
N PHE A 835 -50.36 42.38 29.75
CA PHE A 835 -50.27 40.93 29.69
C PHE A 835 -49.22 40.46 30.69
N THR A 836 -49.62 39.64 31.65
CA THR A 836 -48.73 39.10 32.68
C THR A 836 -48.76 37.58 32.70
N VAL A 837 -47.59 36.95 32.63
CA VAL A 837 -47.47 35.48 32.78
C VAL A 837 -47.65 35.13 34.25
N ARG A 838 -48.46 34.09 34.53
CA ARG A 838 -48.73 33.59 35.88
C ARG A 838 -48.37 32.11 35.98
N THR A 839 -47.81 31.70 37.12
CA THR A 839 -47.46 30.29 37.38
C THR A 839 -47.91 29.84 38.76
N GLY A 840 -48.02 28.53 38.98
CA GLY A 840 -48.36 27.95 40.28
C GLY A 840 -49.00 26.57 40.18
N THR A 841 -49.59 26.11 41.28
CA THR A 841 -50.26 24.80 41.31
C THR A 841 -51.52 24.83 40.45
N CYS A 842 -51.69 23.82 39.59
CA CYS A 842 -52.90 23.72 38.78
C CYS A 842 -54.17 23.63 39.64
N ARG A 843 -55.26 24.26 39.17
CA ARG A 843 -56.56 24.38 39.85
C ARG A 843 -56.55 25.21 41.14
N SER A 844 -55.49 25.97 41.41
CA SER A 844 -55.47 27.05 42.40
C SER A 844 -55.30 28.42 41.74
N THR A 845 -55.41 29.50 42.52
CA THR A 845 -55.03 30.85 42.08
C THR A 845 -53.53 30.86 41.77
N LEU A 846 -53.16 31.24 40.54
CA LEU A 846 -51.77 31.36 40.12
C LEU A 846 -51.18 32.71 40.57
N THR A 847 -49.86 32.82 40.64
CA THR A 847 -49.17 34.05 41.05
C THR A 847 -48.59 34.76 39.83
N ASN A 848 -48.67 36.09 39.79
CA ASN A 848 -48.03 36.89 38.74
C ASN A 848 -46.51 36.71 38.80
N THR A 849 -45.90 36.50 37.64
CA THR A 849 -44.45 36.50 37.49
C THR A 849 -43.95 37.90 37.13
N SER A 850 -42.64 38.05 37.04
CA SER A 850 -42.00 39.28 36.53
C SER A 850 -42.13 39.46 35.02
N ILE A 851 -42.59 38.44 34.27
CA ILE A 851 -42.74 38.51 32.81
C ILE A 851 -44.05 39.24 32.49
N THR A 852 -43.93 40.49 32.06
CA THR A 852 -45.08 41.37 31.81
C THR A 852 -44.81 42.36 30.69
N CYS A 853 -45.78 42.55 29.79
CA CYS A 853 -45.71 43.60 28.77
C CYS A 853 -47.03 44.36 28.66
N ASN A 854 -46.95 45.61 28.19
CA ASN A 854 -48.06 46.53 28.17
C ASN A 854 -48.21 47.20 26.79
N ILE A 855 -49.44 47.24 26.28
CA ILE A 855 -49.85 47.99 25.09
C ILE A 855 -50.53 49.28 25.56
N SER A 856 -49.90 50.44 25.36
CA SER A 856 -50.37 51.71 25.94
C SER A 856 -50.53 52.89 24.96
N THR A 857 -50.12 52.78 23.68
CA THR A 857 -50.31 53.85 22.67
C THR A 857 -50.41 53.33 21.22
N SER A 858 -51.37 53.89 20.45
CA SER A 858 -51.44 53.77 18.98
C SER A 858 -50.14 54.27 18.32
N PRO A 859 -49.61 53.62 17.26
CA PRO A 859 -50.22 52.59 16.41
C PRO A 859 -49.90 51.15 16.83
N TYR A 860 -49.28 50.92 17.99
CA TYR A 860 -48.78 49.60 18.37
C TYR A 860 -49.92 48.75 18.93
N PHE A 861 -50.24 47.68 18.20
CA PHE A 861 -51.14 46.61 18.63
C PHE A 861 -50.34 45.42 19.20
N GLU A 862 -49.09 45.64 19.62
CA GLU A 862 -48.18 44.60 20.11
C GLU A 862 -47.30 45.07 21.29
N CYS A 863 -46.93 44.16 22.18
CA CYS A 863 -45.94 44.37 23.23
C CYS A 863 -45.06 43.13 23.42
N SER A 864 -43.89 43.30 24.05
CA SER A 864 -43.02 42.17 24.39
C SER A 864 -42.25 42.38 25.69
N ASP A 865 -41.98 41.29 26.40
CA ASP A 865 -40.99 41.20 27.48
C ASP A 865 -39.99 40.10 27.16
N THR A 866 -38.80 40.51 26.74
CA THR A 866 -37.68 39.63 26.39
C THR A 866 -36.56 39.65 27.43
N THR A 867 -36.77 40.33 28.57
CA THR A 867 -35.73 40.59 29.56
C THR A 867 -35.96 39.83 30.85
N ASN A 868 -37.23 39.60 31.23
CA ASN A 868 -37.57 38.86 32.44
C ASN A 868 -37.76 37.36 32.16
N THR A 869 -37.51 36.57 33.19
CA THR A 869 -37.67 35.12 33.16
C THR A 869 -38.36 34.62 34.42
N ALA A 870 -39.07 33.50 34.35
CA ALA A 870 -39.73 32.87 35.48
C ALA A 870 -39.60 31.35 35.42
N SER A 871 -39.31 30.71 36.54
CA SER A 871 -39.23 29.24 36.60
C SER A 871 -40.62 28.61 36.76
N VAL A 872 -40.81 27.46 36.12
CA VAL A 872 -41.98 26.60 36.29
C VAL A 872 -41.50 25.15 36.50
N THR A 873 -42.10 24.43 37.44
CA THR A 873 -41.75 23.01 37.67
C THR A 873 -42.75 22.07 37.01
N ALA A 874 -42.30 20.85 36.69
CA ALA A 874 -43.15 19.83 36.09
C ALA A 874 -44.44 19.61 36.91
N GLY A 875 -45.58 19.68 36.23
CA GLY A 875 -46.90 19.55 36.83
C GLY A 875 -47.54 20.85 37.31
N GLN A 876 -46.83 21.98 37.32
CA GLN A 876 -47.42 23.30 37.54
C GLN A 876 -48.21 23.79 36.31
N CYS A 877 -49.02 24.82 36.51
CA CYS A 877 -49.80 25.45 35.46
C CYS A 877 -49.33 26.86 35.15
N VAL A 878 -49.47 27.25 33.89
CA VAL A 878 -49.19 28.59 33.36
C VAL A 878 -50.47 29.20 32.79
N GLN A 879 -50.59 30.51 32.89
CA GLN A 879 -51.73 31.29 32.40
C GLN A 879 -51.28 32.70 32.02
N ILE A 880 -51.97 33.33 31.07
CA ILE A 880 -51.87 34.78 30.83
C ILE A 880 -53.00 35.48 31.56
N PHE A 881 -52.64 36.49 32.35
CA PHE A 881 -53.59 37.47 32.85
C PHE A 881 -53.51 38.71 31.99
N PHE A 882 -54.64 39.00 31.36
CA PHE A 882 -54.93 40.25 30.70
C PHE A 882 -55.57 41.18 31.74
N ASP A 883 -54.88 42.25 32.07
CA ASP A 883 -55.31 43.31 33.00
C ASP A 883 -55.80 44.51 32.18
N GLU A 884 -57.07 44.85 32.40
CA GLU A 884 -57.77 45.93 31.73
C GLU A 884 -57.80 47.14 32.65
N ILE A 885 -56.87 48.09 32.43
CA ILE A 885 -56.58 49.12 33.44
C ILE A 885 -57.57 50.30 33.37
N SER A 886 -58.44 50.45 32.35
CA SER A 886 -59.20 51.70 32.13
C SER A 886 -60.61 51.62 31.51
N GLY A 887 -61.19 50.44 31.32
CA GLY A 887 -62.55 50.17 30.82
C GLY A 887 -62.76 50.11 29.30
N THR A 888 -61.72 50.28 28.48
CA THR A 888 -61.85 50.60 27.03
C THR A 888 -60.95 49.78 26.12
N CYS A 889 -60.03 49.02 26.70
CA CYS A 889 -59.09 48.17 25.98
C CYS A 889 -59.83 46.95 25.41
N SER A 890 -59.97 46.83 24.08
CA SER A 890 -60.72 45.72 23.48
C SER A 890 -60.20 45.18 22.16
N GLY A 891 -60.27 43.87 22.00
CA GLY A 891 -59.92 43.14 20.78
C GLY A 891 -59.70 41.66 21.04
N PHE A 892 -59.45 40.89 19.98
CA PHE A 892 -58.96 39.53 20.09
C PHE A 892 -57.48 39.53 20.45
N ALA A 893 -57.15 38.92 21.58
CA ALA A 893 -55.79 38.90 22.09
C ALA A 893 -55.03 37.67 21.61
N LEU A 894 -53.79 37.89 21.20
CA LEU A 894 -52.79 36.87 20.91
C LEU A 894 -51.66 37.00 21.94
N ALA A 895 -51.18 35.90 22.51
CA ALA A 895 -49.96 35.94 23.31
C ALA A 895 -49.14 34.68 23.15
N VAL A 896 -47.82 34.82 23.06
CA VAL A 896 -46.86 33.72 22.97
C VAL A 896 -45.82 33.86 24.06
N VAL A 897 -45.50 32.76 24.73
CA VAL A 897 -44.44 32.68 25.73
C VAL A 897 -43.56 31.48 25.38
N GLU A 898 -42.25 31.69 25.35
CA GLU A 898 -41.26 30.63 25.17
C GLU A 898 -41.00 29.92 26.50
N ILE A 899 -40.93 28.59 26.47
CA ILE A 899 -40.39 27.80 27.56
C ILE A 899 -39.15 27.05 27.11
N ASP A 900 -38.06 27.27 27.81
CA ASP A 900 -36.87 26.43 27.73
C ASP A 900 -37.02 25.28 28.74
N PRO A 901 -37.07 24.01 28.29
CA PRO A 901 -37.03 22.87 29.21
C PRO A 901 -35.71 22.88 29.99
N SER A 902 -35.77 22.72 31.32
CA SER A 902 -34.60 22.70 32.21
C SER A 902 -34.02 21.31 32.39
#